data_AF-A0A2S0PAK8-F1
#
_entry.id   AF-A0A2S0PAK8-F1
#
_cell.length_a   1.000
_cell.length_b   1.000
_cell.length_c   1.000
_cell.angle_alpha   90.00
_cell.angle_beta   90.00
_cell.angle_gamma   90.00
#
_symmetry.space_group_name_H-M   'P 1'
#
loop_
_entity.id
_entity.type
_entity.pdbx_description
1 polymer ?
#
loop_
_entity_poly.entity_id
_entity_poly.type
_entity_poly.pdbx_seq_one_letter_code
_entity_poly.pdbx_strand_id
1 'polypeptide(L)'
;MAVFPRPRVVDHAGETAQQQGSQLSTEQYTLLTETPPSTYSYPTNYGVADSSSLKTLSGFCHQTGLAACDVQDLLCSQGKDAAYSVVASHNVTSPALVAAPNQYGAVYIHGDSTADTSIMTLAADSGDPDASTLTHTSDDRFDRMSRFIRLRNWMQLPFDQLDLLLVSTMMAEGNVKDNTQPVDLLANANTVRTLGVFRELNRSATISAETFAAWVGQITPYAVGNNVPFYDRLFNSNGLFSTPLVCDGSAFSSSSTTVIKQLSAGLGITQAEYELLASHVSAKQSLTCSLPVFSAFYRLVTLPRAFGLSVTAGLGIINLLGSHVIGTLAGKPPVNTTPSDTAPDILDIIVAFAACADWISSHDLSVAAVTFMVHAPTGTLTGTPAQTTLIDGIVHDLASTLLTVDRLIAAGAPQSDSDGAAIDWATALASVLDASGLVIDQADLSGAIDTALAAVKIDAAASQLVKTQLLTADTAQQGVTIAALSGYLDAAPDYPLLLLQWAGSDSYTFLSTTLTLDADGVITPTADYLKLLYTLGRIQAVVVSFALSTGLVQTYVNHPGWFGASVSSGAIAVTLGTLYGFSRYNDLLDGSTADESALLDYLAGVNAATPPSAAVAAKLLAALIDWSDSEVANAAAQMEPSGKIARTLQEIDGVRRQQALWQQTGLSAELQIQLSALVPTKTDGYAAAGESVVAGLNSRLNGTGEAG
;
A
#
# COMPACT_ATOMS: atom_id res chain seq x y z
N MET A 1 5.60 -1.57 -3.53
CA MET A 1 4.84 -1.98 -2.33
C MET A 1 5.69 -2.22 -1.07
N ALA A 2 6.99 -1.86 -1.07
CA ALA A 2 7.89 -2.16 0.06
C ALA A 2 7.89 -1.13 1.22
N VAL A 3 7.02 -0.10 1.20
CA VAL A 3 7.15 1.07 2.11
C VAL A 3 5.80 1.51 2.72
N PHE A 4 4.82 0.62 2.85
CA PHE A 4 3.53 0.93 3.49
C PHE A 4 3.44 0.24 4.88
N PRO A 5 2.59 0.69 5.83
CA PRO A 5 2.76 0.57 7.29
C PRO A 5 2.64 -0.85 7.89
N ARG A 6 2.64 -1.88 7.06
CA ARG A 6 2.66 -3.27 7.51
C ARG A 6 3.95 -3.92 6.98
N PRO A 7 4.51 -4.94 7.68
CA PRO A 7 5.64 -5.72 7.18
C PRO A 7 5.39 -6.04 5.70
N ARG A 8 6.45 -6.02 4.87
CA ARG A 8 6.32 -6.05 3.40
C ARG A 8 5.17 -6.99 3.06
N VAL A 9 4.06 -6.45 2.56
CA VAL A 9 2.79 -7.21 2.50
C VAL A 9 2.94 -8.48 1.63
N VAL A 10 4.01 -8.52 0.84
CA VAL A 10 4.40 -9.57 -0.11
C VAL A 10 5.52 -10.47 0.43
N ASP A 11 5.91 -10.38 1.71
CA ASP A 11 6.87 -11.29 2.34
C ASP A 11 6.19 -12.30 3.27
N HIS A 12 6.95 -13.32 3.66
CA HIS A 12 6.46 -14.42 4.49
C HIS A 12 5.90 -13.96 5.85
N ALA A 13 6.41 -12.85 6.40
CA ALA A 13 5.92 -12.28 7.66
C ALA A 13 4.56 -11.59 7.46
N GLY A 14 4.38 -10.88 6.35
CA GLY A 14 3.09 -10.31 5.94
C GLY A 14 1.99 -11.37 5.81
N GLU A 15 2.27 -12.48 5.14
CA GLU A 15 1.33 -13.60 5.02
C GLU A 15 1.03 -14.26 6.37
N THR A 16 2.05 -14.47 7.19
CA THR A 16 1.87 -15.03 8.54
C THR A 16 0.99 -14.13 9.41
N ALA A 17 1.16 -12.81 9.34
CA ALA A 17 0.31 -11.86 10.04
C ALA A 17 -1.15 -11.92 9.55
N GLN A 18 -1.37 -12.05 8.22
CA GLN A 18 -2.72 -12.27 7.66
C GLN A 18 -3.34 -13.57 8.20
N GLN A 19 -2.56 -14.66 8.33
CA GLN A 19 -3.06 -15.92 8.91
C GLN A 19 -3.40 -15.76 10.40
N GLN A 20 -2.53 -15.14 11.18
CA GLN A 20 -2.76 -14.88 12.60
C GLN A 20 -3.98 -13.97 12.83
N GLY A 21 -4.31 -13.08 11.88
CA GLY A 21 -5.51 -12.26 11.90
C GLY A 21 -6.82 -13.07 11.97
N SER A 22 -6.80 -14.34 11.55
CA SER A 22 -7.95 -15.25 11.74
C SER A 22 -8.22 -15.56 13.22
N GLN A 23 -7.19 -15.44 14.05
CA GLN A 23 -7.09 -15.78 15.47
C GLN A 23 -7.36 -17.27 15.79
N LEU A 24 -7.31 -18.15 14.80
CA LEU A 24 -7.41 -19.60 15.06
C LEU A 24 -6.28 -20.06 15.98
N SER A 25 -6.59 -20.95 16.93
CA SER A 25 -5.55 -21.63 17.71
C SER A 25 -4.70 -22.55 16.82
N THR A 26 -3.51 -22.94 17.28
CA THR A 26 -2.65 -23.87 16.53
C THR A 26 -3.36 -25.16 16.15
N GLU A 27 -4.15 -25.73 17.06
CA GLU A 27 -4.91 -26.95 16.79
C GLU A 27 -6.03 -26.71 15.79
N GLN A 28 -6.72 -25.56 15.84
CA GLN A 28 -7.74 -25.20 14.86
C GLN A 28 -7.13 -24.94 13.48
N TYR A 29 -5.98 -24.26 13.42
CA TYR A 29 -5.23 -24.04 12.20
C TYR A 29 -4.82 -25.38 11.58
N THR A 30 -4.22 -26.26 12.39
CA THR A 30 -3.74 -27.58 11.95
C THR A 30 -4.89 -28.44 11.48
N LEU A 31 -5.96 -28.57 12.27
CA LEU A 31 -7.16 -29.29 11.89
C LEU A 31 -7.81 -28.74 10.62
N LEU A 32 -7.75 -27.42 10.38
CA LEU A 32 -8.32 -26.86 9.16
C LEU A 32 -7.45 -27.17 7.93
N THR A 33 -6.13 -27.15 8.08
CA THR A 33 -5.17 -27.16 6.96
C THR A 33 -4.46 -28.49 6.72
N GLU A 34 -4.59 -29.46 7.63
CA GLU A 34 -4.00 -30.78 7.47
C GLU A 34 -4.66 -31.56 6.33
N THR A 35 -3.87 -32.38 5.63
CA THR A 35 -4.40 -33.33 4.64
C THR A 35 -5.41 -34.27 5.31
N PRO A 36 -6.55 -34.60 4.66
CA PRO A 36 -7.47 -35.60 5.18
C PRO A 36 -6.74 -36.92 5.49
N PRO A 37 -7.00 -37.54 6.64
CA PRO A 37 -6.32 -38.77 7.04
C PRO A 37 -6.74 -39.94 6.13
N SER A 38 -5.82 -40.88 5.88
CA SER A 38 -6.12 -42.10 5.12
C SER A 38 -7.12 -43.04 5.82
N THR A 39 -7.34 -42.84 7.11
CA THR A 39 -8.39 -43.49 7.89
C THR A 39 -9.00 -42.46 8.82
N TYR A 40 -10.31 -42.21 8.69
CA TYR A 40 -10.98 -41.19 9.48
C TYR A 40 -11.27 -41.66 10.92
N SER A 41 -10.88 -40.84 11.91
CA SER A 41 -11.12 -41.13 13.33
C SER A 41 -12.39 -40.46 13.83
N TYR A 42 -13.48 -41.22 13.88
CA TYR A 42 -14.73 -40.81 14.53
C TYR A 42 -14.58 -40.54 16.04
N PRO A 43 -13.80 -41.32 16.81
CA PRO A 43 -13.61 -41.03 18.23
C PRO A 43 -12.96 -39.67 18.49
N THR A 44 -11.97 -39.30 17.67
CA THR A 44 -11.25 -38.02 17.80
C THR A 44 -12.12 -36.83 17.41
N ASN A 45 -12.93 -36.96 16.35
CA ASN A 45 -13.66 -35.83 15.78
C ASN A 45 -15.08 -35.66 16.34
N TYR A 46 -15.74 -36.76 16.69
CA TYR A 46 -17.15 -36.81 17.10
C TYR A 46 -17.39 -37.56 18.41
N GLY A 47 -16.37 -38.14 19.06
CA GLY A 47 -16.54 -38.85 20.33
C GLY A 47 -17.28 -40.20 20.23
N VAL A 48 -17.46 -40.75 19.02
CA VAL A 48 -18.18 -42.00 18.77
C VAL A 48 -17.29 -43.04 18.08
N ALA A 49 -17.60 -44.33 18.26
CA ALA A 49 -16.78 -45.41 17.70
C ALA A 49 -16.77 -45.45 16.16
N ASP A 50 -17.91 -45.15 15.52
CA ASP A 50 -18.12 -45.17 14.08
C ASP A 50 -19.23 -44.20 13.64
N SER A 51 -19.54 -44.13 12.34
CA SER A 51 -20.55 -43.21 11.78
C SER A 51 -22.01 -43.60 12.04
N SER A 52 -22.29 -44.78 12.59
CA SER A 52 -23.67 -45.32 12.61
C SER A 52 -24.64 -44.41 13.37
N SER A 53 -24.22 -43.86 14.51
CA SER A 53 -25.03 -42.93 15.29
C SER A 53 -25.15 -41.55 14.62
N LEU A 54 -24.12 -41.12 13.89
CA LEU A 54 -24.06 -39.83 13.20
C LEU A 54 -24.93 -39.77 11.93
N LYS A 55 -25.37 -40.93 11.40
CA LYS A 55 -26.30 -40.97 10.27
C LYS A 55 -27.71 -40.54 10.65
N THR A 56 -28.07 -40.60 11.93
CA THR A 56 -29.35 -40.08 12.42
C THR A 56 -29.23 -38.59 12.73
N LEU A 57 -30.24 -37.79 12.39
CA LEU A 57 -30.23 -36.35 12.68
C LEU A 57 -30.09 -36.08 14.18
N SER A 58 -30.79 -36.85 15.02
CA SER A 58 -30.72 -36.72 16.48
C SER A 58 -29.33 -37.07 17.02
N GLY A 59 -28.72 -38.16 16.55
CA GLY A 59 -27.37 -38.55 16.92
C GLY A 59 -26.32 -37.54 16.46
N PHE A 60 -26.44 -37.01 15.24
CA PHE A 60 -25.57 -35.96 14.73
C PHE A 60 -25.68 -34.66 15.54
N CYS A 61 -26.90 -34.21 15.82
CA CYS A 61 -27.15 -33.03 16.66
C CYS A 61 -26.56 -33.21 18.07
N HIS A 62 -26.72 -34.39 18.66
CA HIS A 62 -26.18 -34.68 19.99
C HIS A 62 -24.66 -34.58 20.04
N GLN A 63 -23.95 -35.13 19.04
CA GLN A 63 -22.49 -35.13 19.03
C GLN A 63 -21.86 -33.80 18.57
N THR A 64 -22.57 -33.02 17.76
CA THR A 64 -22.06 -31.73 17.24
C THR A 64 -22.52 -30.52 18.06
N GLY A 65 -23.56 -30.68 18.88
CA GLY A 65 -24.21 -29.58 19.59
C GLY A 65 -25.06 -28.67 18.70
N LEU A 66 -25.23 -29.00 17.42
CA LEU A 66 -26.10 -28.25 16.50
C LEU A 66 -27.58 -28.52 16.77
N ALA A 67 -28.43 -27.52 16.55
CA ALA A 67 -29.86 -27.74 16.46
C ALA A 67 -30.23 -28.35 15.09
N ALA A 68 -31.40 -28.97 15.00
CA ALA A 68 -31.88 -29.56 13.74
C ALA A 68 -31.98 -28.53 12.59
N CYS A 69 -32.33 -27.27 12.90
CA CYS A 69 -32.33 -26.19 11.92
C CYS A 69 -30.92 -25.81 11.47
N ASP A 70 -29.93 -25.83 12.36
CA ASP A 70 -28.54 -25.58 11.98
C ASP A 70 -27.99 -26.67 11.06
N VAL A 71 -28.43 -27.93 11.24
CA VAL A 71 -28.08 -29.03 10.31
C VAL A 71 -28.75 -28.85 8.95
N GLN A 72 -29.99 -28.33 8.92
CA GLN A 72 -30.65 -27.95 7.67
C GLN A 72 -29.89 -26.84 6.95
N ASP A 73 -29.46 -25.80 7.68
CA ASP A 73 -28.67 -24.71 7.12
C ASP A 73 -27.29 -25.18 6.64
N LEU A 74 -26.60 -26.02 7.43
CA LEU A 74 -25.31 -26.65 7.08
C LEU A 74 -25.37 -27.41 5.74
N LEU A 75 -26.48 -28.10 5.49
CA LEU A 75 -26.67 -28.92 4.28
C LEU A 75 -27.47 -28.19 3.19
N CYS A 76 -27.89 -26.94 3.44
CA CYS A 76 -28.86 -26.22 2.60
C CYS A 76 -30.10 -27.06 2.23
N SER A 77 -30.67 -27.74 3.23
CA SER A 77 -31.83 -28.64 3.10
C SER A 77 -33.11 -27.98 3.64
N GLN A 78 -34.27 -28.25 3.03
CA GLN A 78 -35.58 -27.84 3.55
C GLN A 78 -36.26 -28.92 4.42
N GLY A 79 -35.50 -29.93 4.86
CA GLY A 79 -36.00 -31.02 5.67
C GLY A 79 -36.13 -32.33 4.90
N LYS A 80 -37.16 -33.12 5.23
CA LYS A 80 -37.39 -34.42 4.58
C LYS A 80 -37.84 -34.17 3.13
N ASP A 81 -37.48 -35.06 2.21
CA ASP A 81 -37.80 -35.04 0.76
C ASP A 81 -36.75 -34.45 -0.19
N ALA A 82 -35.49 -34.27 0.25
CA ALA A 82 -34.38 -33.84 -0.61
C ALA A 82 -34.61 -32.48 -1.32
N ALA A 83 -35.51 -31.64 -0.79
CA ALA A 83 -35.67 -30.26 -1.23
C ALA A 83 -34.53 -29.39 -0.66
N TYR A 84 -34.04 -28.44 -1.46
CA TYR A 84 -32.91 -27.59 -1.10
C TYR A 84 -33.36 -26.15 -0.80
N SER A 85 -32.67 -25.50 0.12
CA SER A 85 -32.93 -24.09 0.45
C SER A 85 -32.18 -23.13 -0.48
N VAL A 86 -31.26 -23.62 -1.33
CA VAL A 86 -30.54 -22.78 -2.29
C VAL A 86 -31.50 -22.18 -3.31
N VAL A 87 -31.34 -20.89 -3.56
CA VAL A 87 -32.05 -20.14 -4.59
C VAL A 87 -31.04 -19.55 -5.55
N ALA A 88 -31.26 -19.73 -6.85
CA ALA A 88 -30.46 -19.12 -7.91
C ALA A 88 -31.19 -17.92 -8.52
N SER A 89 -30.43 -16.92 -8.97
CA SER A 89 -30.97 -15.77 -9.70
C SER A 89 -31.60 -16.23 -11.03
N HIS A 90 -32.84 -15.82 -11.27
CA HIS A 90 -33.51 -16.02 -12.56
C HIS A 90 -32.94 -15.11 -13.66
N ASN A 91 -32.16 -14.10 -13.28
CA ASN A 91 -31.54 -13.14 -14.19
C ASN A 91 -30.12 -13.56 -14.59
N VAL A 92 -29.64 -14.73 -14.18
CA VAL A 92 -28.36 -15.30 -14.62
C VAL A 92 -28.66 -16.51 -15.47
N THR A 93 -28.44 -16.41 -16.78
CA THR A 93 -28.79 -17.48 -17.73
C THR A 93 -27.54 -18.27 -18.08
N SER A 94 -27.31 -19.35 -17.34
CA SER A 94 -26.26 -20.34 -17.64
C SER A 94 -26.85 -21.74 -17.50
N PRO A 95 -26.64 -22.65 -18.47
CA PRO A 95 -27.02 -24.06 -18.32
C PRO A 95 -26.38 -24.75 -17.11
N ALA A 96 -25.26 -24.20 -16.61
CA ALA A 96 -24.57 -24.70 -15.42
C ALA A 96 -25.10 -24.10 -14.10
N LEU A 97 -26.00 -23.10 -14.15
CA LEU A 97 -26.57 -22.49 -12.95
C LEU A 97 -27.70 -23.37 -12.42
N VAL A 98 -27.41 -24.13 -11.36
CA VAL A 98 -28.38 -25.00 -10.70
C VAL A 98 -28.47 -24.58 -9.23
N ALA A 99 -29.70 -24.40 -8.74
CA ALA A 99 -29.94 -24.14 -7.33
C ALA A 99 -29.75 -25.43 -6.52
N ALA A 100 -28.54 -25.67 -6.04
CA ALA A 100 -28.19 -26.88 -5.30
C ALA A 100 -27.11 -26.62 -4.24
N PRO A 101 -27.09 -27.38 -3.13
CA PRO A 101 -26.11 -27.23 -2.04
C PRO A 101 -24.66 -27.36 -2.48
N ASN A 102 -24.38 -28.19 -3.50
CA ASN A 102 -23.06 -28.35 -4.08
C ASN A 102 -22.68 -27.23 -5.08
N GLN A 103 -23.56 -26.25 -5.31
CA GLN A 103 -23.29 -25.05 -6.09
C GLN A 103 -23.19 -23.79 -5.21
N TYR A 104 -23.85 -23.78 -4.05
CA TYR A 104 -23.78 -22.71 -3.06
C TYR A 104 -24.18 -23.20 -1.67
N GLY A 105 -23.47 -22.74 -0.66
CA GLY A 105 -23.84 -22.83 0.75
C GLY A 105 -23.40 -24.11 1.46
N ALA A 106 -23.13 -25.18 0.72
CA ALA A 106 -22.51 -26.40 1.21
C ALA A 106 -21.45 -26.94 0.24
N VAL A 107 -20.83 -26.09 -0.58
CA VAL A 107 -19.89 -26.51 -1.64
C VAL A 107 -18.65 -27.15 -1.04
N TYR A 108 -18.12 -26.61 0.06
CA TYR A 108 -16.97 -27.16 0.76
C TYR A 108 -17.18 -28.61 1.22
N ILE A 109 -18.39 -28.93 1.70
CA ILE A 109 -18.77 -30.29 2.14
C ILE A 109 -18.83 -31.25 0.95
N HIS A 110 -19.26 -30.76 -0.22
CA HIS A 110 -19.36 -31.52 -1.46
C HIS A 110 -18.09 -31.50 -2.31
N GLY A 111 -17.02 -30.87 -1.82
CA GLY A 111 -15.76 -30.70 -2.55
C GLY A 111 -14.86 -31.94 -2.57
N ASP A 112 -15.43 -33.11 -2.27
CA ASP A 112 -14.74 -34.39 -2.25
C ASP A 112 -14.20 -34.73 -3.65
N SER A 113 -13.01 -35.34 -3.71
CA SER A 113 -12.37 -35.71 -4.98
C SER A 113 -12.98 -36.97 -5.62
N THR A 114 -14.02 -37.53 -5.00
CA THR A 114 -14.65 -38.76 -5.50
C THR A 114 -15.56 -38.43 -6.69
N ALA A 115 -15.81 -39.42 -7.55
CA ALA A 115 -16.76 -39.24 -8.65
C ALA A 115 -18.24 -39.17 -8.16
N ASP A 116 -18.48 -39.14 -6.84
CA ASP A 116 -19.82 -39.09 -6.27
C ASP A 116 -20.43 -37.70 -6.41
N THR A 117 -21.41 -37.60 -7.29
CA THR A 117 -22.16 -36.36 -7.55
C THR A 117 -23.42 -36.24 -6.69
N SER A 118 -23.64 -37.18 -5.77
CA SER A 118 -24.81 -37.20 -4.89
C SER A 118 -24.77 -36.06 -3.88
N ILE A 119 -25.88 -35.36 -3.72
CA ILE A 119 -26.02 -34.25 -2.78
C ILE A 119 -26.41 -34.80 -1.40
N MET A 120 -25.63 -34.48 -0.38
CA MET A 120 -25.96 -34.80 1.01
C MET A 120 -27.17 -33.97 1.46
N THR A 121 -28.18 -34.63 2.00
CA THR A 121 -29.40 -33.98 2.50
C THR A 121 -30.06 -34.81 3.60
N LEU A 122 -31.22 -34.37 4.08
CA LEU A 122 -32.03 -35.10 5.04
C LEU A 122 -33.12 -35.93 4.34
N ALA A 123 -33.27 -37.17 4.75
CA ALA A 123 -34.36 -38.05 4.35
C ALA A 123 -35.11 -38.59 5.57
N ALA A 124 -36.33 -39.07 5.38
CA ALA A 124 -37.05 -39.82 6.40
C ALA A 124 -36.28 -41.12 6.73
N ASP A 125 -36.27 -41.53 8.00
CA ASP A 125 -35.73 -42.84 8.37
C ASP A 125 -36.63 -43.94 7.81
N SER A 126 -36.02 -45.03 7.34
CA SER A 126 -36.75 -46.20 6.84
C SER A 126 -37.49 -46.98 7.94
N GLY A 127 -37.06 -46.84 9.20
CA GLY A 127 -37.71 -47.46 10.37
C GLY A 127 -38.66 -46.54 11.14
N ASP A 128 -38.57 -45.23 10.94
CA ASP A 128 -39.41 -44.22 11.60
C ASP A 128 -39.58 -42.98 10.69
N PRO A 129 -40.74 -42.81 10.02
CA PRO A 129 -40.96 -41.67 9.14
C PRO A 129 -40.93 -40.32 9.87
N ASP A 130 -41.06 -40.31 11.21
CA ASP A 130 -40.95 -39.12 12.05
C ASP A 130 -39.49 -38.78 12.39
N ALA A 131 -38.56 -39.71 12.21
CA ALA A 131 -37.12 -39.47 12.30
C ALA A 131 -36.50 -39.04 10.97
N SER A 132 -35.35 -38.35 11.04
CA SER A 132 -34.57 -37.91 9.87
C SER A 132 -33.17 -38.52 9.90
N THR A 133 -32.63 -38.85 8.73
CA THR A 133 -31.27 -39.36 8.54
C THR A 133 -30.52 -38.55 7.50
N LEU A 134 -29.19 -38.48 7.66
CA LEU A 134 -28.27 -37.89 6.69
C LEU A 134 -28.03 -38.91 5.56
N THR A 135 -28.22 -38.49 4.33
CA THR A 135 -28.00 -39.32 3.14
C THR A 135 -26.60 -39.08 2.54
N HIS A 136 -26.14 -40.02 1.71
CA HIS A 136 -24.89 -39.89 0.96
C HIS A 136 -23.69 -39.48 1.83
N THR A 137 -23.61 -40.06 3.02
CA THR A 137 -22.52 -39.83 3.98
C THR A 137 -21.26 -40.59 3.57
N SER A 138 -20.10 -39.96 3.73
CA SER A 138 -18.79 -40.57 3.59
C SER A 138 -17.87 -40.08 4.71
N ASP A 139 -16.75 -40.77 4.94
CA ASP A 139 -15.74 -40.36 5.91
C ASP A 139 -15.22 -38.95 5.61
N ASP A 140 -14.99 -38.62 4.33
CA ASP A 140 -14.54 -37.30 3.88
C ASP A 140 -15.59 -36.20 4.17
N ARG A 141 -16.87 -36.46 3.91
CA ARG A 141 -17.94 -35.50 4.24
C ARG A 141 -18.09 -35.29 5.74
N PHE A 142 -17.91 -36.34 6.54
CA PHE A 142 -17.88 -36.21 8.00
C PHE A 142 -16.66 -35.43 8.50
N ASP A 143 -15.48 -35.60 7.90
CA ASP A 143 -14.28 -34.79 8.20
C ASP A 143 -14.54 -33.31 7.88
N ARG A 144 -14.98 -33.00 6.65
CA ARG A 144 -15.30 -31.64 6.21
C ARG A 144 -16.36 -30.97 7.09
N MET A 145 -17.44 -31.67 7.44
CA MET A 145 -18.45 -31.16 8.37
C MET A 145 -17.85 -30.86 9.75
N SER A 146 -16.98 -31.73 10.29
CA SER A 146 -16.32 -31.50 11.58
C SER A 146 -15.50 -30.21 11.57
N ARG A 147 -14.67 -30.02 10.52
CA ARG A 147 -13.86 -28.81 10.33
C ARG A 147 -14.73 -27.57 10.16
N PHE A 148 -15.75 -27.67 9.32
CA PHE A 148 -16.62 -26.55 8.96
C PHE A 148 -17.50 -26.08 10.12
N ILE A 149 -18.05 -26.99 10.92
CA ILE A 149 -18.82 -26.65 12.13
C ILE A 149 -17.95 -25.91 13.15
N ARG A 150 -16.73 -26.42 13.40
CA ARG A 150 -15.77 -25.76 14.31
C ARG A 150 -15.41 -24.37 13.81
N LEU A 151 -15.13 -24.24 12.51
CA LEU A 151 -14.81 -22.96 11.88
C LEU A 151 -15.99 -21.98 11.91
N ARG A 152 -17.22 -22.44 11.68
CA ARG A 152 -18.44 -21.63 11.79
C ARG A 152 -18.62 -21.09 13.20
N ASN A 153 -18.42 -21.92 14.21
CA ASN A 153 -18.49 -21.49 15.60
C ASN A 153 -17.36 -20.51 15.98
N TRP A 154 -16.24 -20.53 15.25
CA TRP A 154 -15.18 -19.55 15.44
C TRP A 154 -15.49 -18.22 14.76
N MET A 155 -15.87 -18.27 13.49
CA MET A 155 -16.11 -17.08 12.65
C MET A 155 -17.47 -16.42 12.92
N GLN A 156 -18.40 -17.14 13.55
CA GLN A 156 -19.75 -16.68 13.87
C GLN A 156 -20.52 -16.17 12.64
N LEU A 157 -20.30 -16.83 11.50
CA LEU A 157 -20.99 -16.56 10.24
C LEU A 157 -22.11 -17.58 10.00
N PRO A 158 -23.15 -17.22 9.22
CA PRO A 158 -24.04 -18.20 8.62
C PRO A 158 -23.24 -19.22 7.78
N PHE A 159 -23.70 -20.48 7.74
CA PHE A 159 -22.99 -21.54 7.00
C PHE A 159 -22.79 -21.18 5.52
N ASP A 160 -23.80 -20.62 4.87
CA ASP A 160 -23.72 -20.26 3.46
C ASP A 160 -22.68 -19.16 3.17
N GLN A 161 -22.55 -18.22 4.10
CA GLN A 161 -21.61 -17.11 4.01
C GLN A 161 -20.17 -17.57 4.28
N LEU A 162 -19.98 -18.48 5.23
CA LEU A 162 -18.67 -19.08 5.47
C LEU A 162 -18.25 -19.92 4.25
N ASP A 163 -19.13 -20.77 3.74
CA ASP A 163 -18.90 -21.57 2.53
C ASP A 163 -18.47 -20.68 1.36
N LEU A 164 -19.21 -19.58 1.13
CA LEU A 164 -18.92 -18.60 0.09
C LEU A 164 -17.50 -18.01 0.22
N LEU A 165 -17.06 -17.67 1.43
CA LEU A 165 -15.70 -17.15 1.67
C LEU A 165 -14.63 -18.18 1.32
N LEU A 166 -14.75 -19.41 1.84
CA LEU A 166 -13.75 -20.46 1.61
C LEU A 166 -13.65 -20.80 0.12
N VAL A 167 -14.80 -21.03 -0.50
CA VAL A 167 -14.90 -21.48 -1.89
C VAL A 167 -14.44 -20.38 -2.84
N SER A 168 -14.73 -19.11 -2.57
CA SER A 168 -14.25 -17.99 -3.38
C SER A 168 -12.72 -17.91 -3.38
N THR A 169 -12.08 -18.13 -2.23
CA THR A 169 -10.62 -18.21 -2.13
C THR A 169 -10.08 -19.40 -2.90
N MET A 170 -10.61 -20.61 -2.66
CA MET A 170 -10.14 -21.83 -3.32
C MET A 170 -10.31 -21.77 -4.84
N MET A 171 -11.37 -21.11 -5.33
CA MET A 171 -11.55 -20.83 -6.76
C MET A 171 -10.49 -19.87 -7.30
N ALA A 172 -10.15 -18.83 -6.55
CA ALA A 172 -9.15 -17.83 -6.93
C ALA A 172 -7.72 -18.40 -6.96
N GLU A 173 -7.48 -19.53 -6.31
CA GLU A 173 -6.22 -20.30 -6.40
C GLU A 173 -6.06 -21.07 -7.71
N GLY A 174 -7.11 -21.23 -8.51
CA GLY A 174 -7.03 -21.80 -9.87
C GLY A 174 -7.08 -23.33 -9.94
N ASN A 175 -7.31 -24.05 -8.84
CA ASN A 175 -7.50 -25.50 -8.83
C ASN A 175 -8.92 -25.88 -9.26
N VAL A 176 -9.26 -25.75 -10.55
CA VAL A 176 -10.64 -25.96 -11.08
C VAL A 176 -10.74 -27.10 -12.09
N LYS A 177 -11.73 -27.97 -11.90
CA LYS A 177 -12.21 -29.00 -12.84
C LYS A 177 -13.19 -28.38 -13.84
N ASP A 178 -13.01 -28.68 -15.12
CA ASP A 178 -13.93 -28.33 -16.22
C ASP A 178 -14.40 -26.86 -16.25
N ASN A 179 -13.57 -25.93 -15.73
CA ASN A 179 -13.84 -24.50 -15.61
C ASN A 179 -15.08 -24.10 -14.77
N THR A 180 -15.66 -25.00 -13.97
CA THR A 180 -16.89 -24.71 -13.21
C THR A 180 -16.87 -25.14 -11.76
N GLN A 181 -16.01 -26.08 -11.34
CA GLN A 181 -15.99 -26.59 -9.97
C GLN A 181 -14.56 -26.92 -9.50
N PRO A 182 -14.11 -26.53 -8.31
CA PRO A 182 -12.76 -26.80 -7.85
C PRO A 182 -12.42 -28.30 -7.74
N VAL A 183 -11.17 -28.69 -7.99
CA VAL A 183 -10.68 -30.06 -7.70
C VAL A 183 -10.20 -30.09 -6.26
N ASP A 184 -10.80 -30.94 -5.43
CA ASP A 184 -10.41 -31.21 -4.04
C ASP A 184 -10.34 -29.94 -3.16
N LEU A 185 -11.50 -29.47 -2.70
CA LEU A 185 -11.64 -28.23 -1.92
C LEU A 185 -11.08 -28.37 -0.50
N LEU A 186 -9.76 -28.44 -0.34
CA LEU A 186 -9.12 -28.51 0.96
C LEU A 186 -8.72 -27.11 1.43
N ALA A 187 -9.06 -26.80 2.67
CA ALA A 187 -8.62 -25.56 3.29
C ALA A 187 -7.10 -25.59 3.49
N ASN A 188 -6.46 -24.45 3.28
CA ASN A 188 -5.01 -24.31 3.28
C ASN A 188 -4.59 -22.98 3.93
N ALA A 189 -3.30 -22.64 3.86
CA ALA A 189 -2.78 -21.40 4.43
C ALA A 189 -3.48 -20.13 3.88
N ASN A 190 -3.83 -20.09 2.59
CA ASN A 190 -4.54 -18.96 1.99
C ASN A 190 -6.00 -18.87 2.43
N THR A 191 -6.63 -20.01 2.70
CA THR A 191 -7.95 -20.04 3.34
C THR A 191 -7.88 -19.30 4.69
N VAL A 192 -6.83 -19.55 5.47
CA VAL A 192 -6.60 -18.85 6.74
C VAL A 192 -6.24 -17.37 6.54
N ARG A 193 -5.39 -17.03 5.55
CA ARG A 193 -5.11 -15.62 5.16
C ARG A 193 -6.40 -14.86 4.85
N THR A 194 -7.27 -15.46 4.04
CA THR A 194 -8.57 -14.89 3.66
C THR A 194 -9.42 -14.61 4.90
N LEU A 195 -9.55 -15.58 5.80
CA LEU A 195 -10.34 -15.42 7.02
C LEU A 195 -9.79 -14.30 7.91
N GLY A 196 -8.46 -14.16 8.02
CA GLY A 196 -7.85 -13.09 8.79
C GLY A 196 -8.02 -11.70 8.20
N VAL A 197 -7.82 -11.55 6.88
CA VAL A 197 -8.07 -10.29 6.18
C VAL A 197 -9.56 -9.92 6.26
N PHE A 198 -10.46 -10.87 6.01
CA PHE A 198 -11.90 -10.66 6.13
C PHE A 198 -12.28 -10.21 7.54
N ARG A 199 -11.80 -10.89 8.59
CA ARG A 199 -12.15 -10.58 9.97
C ARG A 199 -11.73 -9.18 10.37
N GLU A 200 -10.53 -8.76 9.97
CA GLU A 200 -10.07 -7.40 10.24
C GLU A 200 -10.97 -6.35 9.57
N LEU A 201 -11.29 -6.53 8.29
CA LEU A 201 -12.14 -5.59 7.54
C LEU A 201 -13.61 -5.64 7.96
N ASN A 202 -14.11 -6.80 8.37
CA ASN A 202 -15.45 -6.93 8.91
C ASN A 202 -15.59 -6.12 10.20
N ARG A 203 -14.54 -6.05 11.01
CA ARG A 203 -14.50 -5.25 12.25
C ARG A 203 -14.29 -3.76 11.99
N SER A 204 -13.38 -3.39 11.09
CA SER A 204 -13.00 -1.98 10.88
C SER A 204 -13.93 -1.23 9.92
N ALA A 205 -14.40 -1.90 8.86
CA ALA A 205 -15.16 -1.28 7.77
C ALA A 205 -16.54 -1.92 7.55
N THR A 206 -16.99 -2.83 8.44
CA THR A 206 -18.30 -3.50 8.38
C THR A 206 -18.55 -4.23 7.04
N ILE A 207 -17.49 -4.81 6.47
CA ILE A 207 -17.57 -5.51 5.17
C ILE A 207 -18.27 -6.86 5.34
N SER A 208 -19.30 -7.11 4.52
CA SER A 208 -20.01 -8.40 4.50
C SER A 208 -19.21 -9.51 3.82
N ALA A 209 -19.51 -10.76 4.16
CA ALA A 209 -18.89 -11.93 3.53
C ALA A 209 -19.10 -11.94 2.00
N GLU A 210 -20.29 -11.59 1.52
CA GLU A 210 -20.58 -11.51 0.07
C GLU A 210 -19.78 -10.42 -0.63
N THR A 211 -19.60 -9.26 0.01
CA THR A 211 -18.80 -8.16 -0.55
C THR A 211 -17.35 -8.58 -0.67
N PHE A 212 -16.79 -9.15 0.40
CA PHE A 212 -15.41 -9.60 0.42
C PHE A 212 -15.18 -10.77 -0.55
N ALA A 213 -16.09 -11.74 -0.61
CA ALA A 213 -16.06 -12.84 -1.57
C ALA A 213 -16.13 -12.34 -3.03
N ALA A 214 -16.91 -11.29 -3.31
CA ALA A 214 -16.93 -10.67 -4.64
C ALA A 214 -15.63 -9.93 -4.98
N TRP A 215 -14.89 -9.46 -3.97
CA TRP A 215 -13.55 -8.90 -4.17
C TRP A 215 -12.51 -9.98 -4.46
N VAL A 216 -12.54 -11.10 -3.74
CA VAL A 216 -11.58 -12.20 -3.94
C VAL A 216 -11.91 -13.01 -5.19
N GLY A 217 -13.19 -13.18 -5.51
CA GLY A 217 -13.67 -13.99 -6.62
C GLY A 217 -14.71 -13.25 -7.47
N GLN A 218 -15.98 -13.56 -7.25
CA GLN A 218 -17.09 -13.03 -8.05
C GLN A 218 -18.36 -12.82 -7.22
N ILE A 219 -19.23 -11.93 -7.71
CA ILE A 219 -20.58 -11.74 -7.18
C ILE A 219 -21.33 -13.07 -7.26
N THR A 220 -21.87 -13.53 -6.14
CA THR A 220 -22.66 -14.75 -6.10
C THR A 220 -24.04 -14.55 -6.77
N PRO A 221 -24.46 -15.43 -7.68
CA PRO A 221 -25.81 -15.45 -8.24
C PRO A 221 -26.79 -16.23 -7.36
N TYR A 222 -26.38 -16.64 -6.16
CA TYR A 222 -27.14 -17.51 -5.27
C TYR A 222 -27.51 -16.81 -3.95
N ALA A 223 -28.46 -17.42 -3.25
CA ALA A 223 -28.84 -17.15 -1.87
C ALA A 223 -29.42 -18.43 -1.23
N VAL A 224 -29.77 -18.35 0.05
CA VAL A 224 -30.49 -19.43 0.79
C VAL A 224 -31.84 -18.96 1.32
N GLY A 225 -32.80 -19.87 1.35
CA GLY A 225 -34.15 -19.67 1.88
C GLY A 225 -34.91 -18.60 1.10
N ASN A 226 -35.43 -17.62 1.83
CA ASN A 226 -36.22 -16.51 1.25
C ASN A 226 -35.35 -15.30 0.87
N ASN A 227 -34.03 -15.40 0.97
CA ASN A 227 -33.13 -14.30 0.63
C ASN A 227 -33.06 -14.12 -0.90
N VAL A 228 -33.03 -12.87 -1.34
CA VAL A 228 -32.82 -12.53 -2.75
C VAL A 228 -31.34 -12.70 -3.11
N PRO A 229 -30.97 -13.40 -4.21
CA PRO A 229 -29.58 -13.53 -4.64
C PRO A 229 -28.80 -12.22 -4.69
N PHE A 230 -27.51 -12.25 -4.33
CA PHE A 230 -26.70 -11.03 -4.22
C PHE A 230 -26.63 -10.24 -5.53
N TYR A 231 -26.48 -10.93 -6.66
CA TYR A 231 -26.57 -10.34 -8.00
C TYR A 231 -27.85 -9.51 -8.19
N ASP A 232 -29.01 -10.05 -7.80
CA ASP A 232 -30.30 -9.37 -7.96
C ASP A 232 -30.47 -8.20 -7.01
N ARG A 233 -29.94 -8.29 -5.78
CA ARG A 233 -29.94 -7.16 -4.84
C ARG A 233 -29.14 -5.98 -5.38
N LEU A 234 -28.04 -6.24 -6.09
CA LEU A 234 -27.21 -5.21 -6.69
C LEU A 234 -27.86 -4.58 -7.93
N PHE A 235 -28.31 -5.41 -8.88
CA PHE A 235 -28.66 -4.89 -10.21
C PHE A 235 -30.16 -4.81 -10.49
N ASN A 236 -31.00 -5.52 -9.73
CA ASN A 236 -32.42 -5.75 -10.06
C ASN A 236 -33.39 -5.37 -8.93
N SER A 237 -32.93 -4.73 -7.85
CA SER A 237 -33.74 -4.43 -6.65
C SER A 237 -34.65 -3.20 -6.76
N ASN A 238 -34.28 -2.20 -7.55
CA ASN A 238 -34.89 -0.87 -7.45
C ASN A 238 -36.07 -0.59 -8.38
N GLY A 239 -36.52 -1.55 -9.21
CA GLY A 239 -37.64 -1.34 -10.16
C GLY A 239 -37.46 -0.16 -11.14
N LEU A 240 -36.24 0.41 -11.21
CA LEU A 240 -35.90 1.60 -12.00
C LEU A 240 -36.00 1.35 -13.51
N PHE A 241 -35.98 0.07 -13.91
CA PHE A 241 -36.02 -0.35 -15.29
C PHE A 241 -37.19 -1.32 -15.48
N SER A 242 -37.84 -1.23 -16.65
CA SER A 242 -38.92 -2.14 -17.04
C SER A 242 -38.45 -3.58 -17.31
N THR A 243 -37.15 -3.75 -17.50
CA THR A 243 -36.50 -5.05 -17.72
C THR A 243 -35.34 -5.20 -16.75
N PRO A 244 -35.08 -6.41 -16.22
CA PRO A 244 -33.91 -6.66 -15.39
C PRO A 244 -32.61 -6.61 -16.21
N LEU A 245 -31.48 -6.44 -15.54
CA LEU A 245 -30.17 -6.73 -16.11
C LEU A 245 -29.97 -8.25 -16.09
N VAL A 246 -29.83 -8.84 -17.27
CA VAL A 246 -29.64 -10.28 -17.44
C VAL A 246 -28.17 -10.59 -17.68
N CYS A 247 -27.62 -11.51 -16.91
CA CYS A 247 -26.28 -12.07 -17.08
C CYS A 247 -26.35 -13.28 -18.02
N ASP A 248 -26.32 -13.01 -19.33
CA ASP A 248 -26.46 -13.99 -20.41
C ASP A 248 -25.18 -14.25 -21.21
N GLY A 249 -24.07 -13.63 -20.82
CA GLY A 249 -22.79 -13.71 -21.50
C GLY A 249 -22.72 -12.94 -22.83
N SER A 250 -23.79 -12.23 -23.22
CA SER A 250 -23.80 -11.42 -24.44
C SER A 250 -22.74 -10.32 -24.37
N ALA A 251 -22.10 -10.03 -25.50
CA ALA A 251 -21.15 -8.92 -25.57
C ALA A 251 -21.90 -7.57 -25.49
N PHE A 252 -21.30 -6.59 -24.83
CA PHE A 252 -21.82 -5.23 -24.80
C PHE A 252 -20.72 -4.20 -25.06
N SER A 253 -21.09 -3.03 -25.57
CA SER A 253 -20.17 -1.95 -25.90
C SER A 253 -20.78 -0.60 -25.52
N SER A 254 -20.11 0.52 -25.84
CA SER A 254 -20.62 1.87 -25.61
C SER A 254 -22.00 2.15 -26.24
N SER A 255 -22.40 1.40 -27.28
CA SER A 255 -23.74 1.50 -27.86
C SER A 255 -24.85 0.79 -27.05
N SER A 256 -24.48 -0.10 -26.11
CA SER A 256 -25.42 -0.89 -25.30
C SER A 256 -25.99 -0.08 -24.12
N THR A 257 -26.69 1.01 -24.43
CA THR A 257 -27.09 2.03 -23.45
C THR A 257 -27.94 1.51 -22.28
N THR A 258 -28.80 0.50 -22.51
CA THR A 258 -29.62 -0.11 -21.44
C THR A 258 -28.77 -0.86 -20.42
N VAL A 259 -27.88 -1.74 -20.89
CA VAL A 259 -26.97 -2.52 -20.04
C VAL A 259 -26.09 -1.58 -19.21
N ILE A 260 -25.53 -0.56 -19.86
CA ILE A 260 -24.69 0.44 -19.18
C ILE A 260 -25.48 1.17 -18.11
N LYS A 261 -26.70 1.66 -18.42
CA LYS A 261 -27.54 2.35 -17.42
C LYS A 261 -27.91 1.47 -16.24
N GLN A 262 -28.24 0.19 -16.48
CA GLN A 262 -28.58 -0.75 -15.41
C GLN A 262 -27.35 -1.07 -14.54
N LEU A 263 -26.20 -1.34 -15.15
CA LEU A 263 -24.93 -1.55 -14.46
C LEU A 263 -24.56 -0.32 -13.62
N SER A 264 -24.60 0.86 -14.24
CA SER A 264 -24.31 2.14 -13.58
C SER A 264 -25.27 2.41 -12.41
N ALA A 265 -26.56 2.12 -12.56
CA ALA A 265 -27.54 2.29 -11.50
C ALA A 265 -27.29 1.32 -10.34
N GLY A 266 -27.03 0.04 -10.62
CA GLY A 266 -26.77 -0.97 -9.59
C GLY A 266 -25.46 -0.73 -8.83
N LEU A 267 -24.44 -0.18 -9.52
CA LEU A 267 -23.20 0.25 -8.90
C LEU A 267 -23.26 1.68 -8.36
N GLY A 268 -24.34 2.43 -8.58
CA GLY A 268 -24.43 3.84 -8.19
C GLY A 268 -23.30 4.71 -8.77
N ILE A 269 -22.93 4.52 -10.03
CA ILE A 269 -21.88 5.31 -10.72
C ILE A 269 -22.48 6.10 -11.89
N THR A 270 -21.80 7.18 -12.27
CA THR A 270 -22.14 7.99 -13.44
C THR A 270 -21.71 7.32 -14.76
N GLN A 271 -22.20 7.84 -15.88
CA GLN A 271 -21.77 7.41 -17.22
C GLN A 271 -20.26 7.64 -17.43
N ALA A 272 -19.72 8.76 -16.95
CA ALA A 272 -18.30 9.08 -17.08
C ALA A 272 -17.42 8.14 -16.24
N GLU A 273 -17.85 7.80 -15.03
CA GLU A 273 -17.17 6.79 -14.21
C GLU A 273 -17.24 5.40 -14.86
N TYR A 274 -18.37 5.02 -15.45
CA TYR A 274 -18.46 3.78 -16.21
C TYR A 274 -17.45 3.76 -17.36
N GLU A 275 -17.36 4.81 -18.16
CA GLU A 275 -16.44 4.87 -19.31
C GLU A 275 -14.97 4.76 -18.86
N LEU A 276 -14.62 5.45 -17.77
CA LEU A 276 -13.31 5.34 -17.15
C LEU A 276 -13.00 3.89 -16.72
N LEU A 277 -13.91 3.27 -15.96
CA LEU A 277 -13.74 1.90 -15.47
C LEU A 277 -13.73 0.87 -16.61
N ALA A 278 -14.58 1.06 -17.64
CA ALA A 278 -14.68 0.18 -18.78
C ALA A 278 -13.37 0.12 -19.57
N SER A 279 -12.61 1.21 -19.64
CA SER A 279 -11.28 1.22 -20.27
C SER A 279 -10.30 0.26 -19.56
N HIS A 280 -10.36 0.18 -18.24
CA HIS A 280 -9.52 -0.72 -17.44
C HIS A 280 -9.99 -2.18 -17.52
N VAL A 281 -11.30 -2.41 -17.45
CA VAL A 281 -11.87 -3.77 -17.55
C VAL A 281 -11.66 -4.35 -18.95
N SER A 282 -11.90 -3.59 -20.00
CA SER A 282 -11.69 -4.02 -21.39
C SER A 282 -10.24 -4.30 -21.74
N ALA A 283 -9.28 -3.68 -21.04
CA ALA A 283 -7.85 -3.98 -21.16
C ALA A 283 -7.45 -5.34 -20.55
N LYS A 284 -8.33 -5.98 -19.76
CA LYS A 284 -8.07 -7.27 -19.09
C LYS A 284 -9.01 -8.39 -19.53
N GLN A 285 -10.22 -8.07 -19.99
CA GLN A 285 -11.20 -9.04 -20.44
C GLN A 285 -12.27 -8.41 -21.35
N SER A 286 -12.87 -9.22 -22.23
CA SER A 286 -13.96 -8.76 -23.11
C SER A 286 -15.21 -8.35 -22.31
N LEU A 287 -15.80 -7.20 -22.66
CA LEU A 287 -17.04 -6.71 -22.05
C LEU A 287 -18.22 -7.59 -22.47
N THR A 288 -18.67 -8.42 -21.53
CA THR A 288 -19.79 -9.35 -21.67
C THR A 288 -20.69 -9.26 -20.45
N CYS A 289 -21.99 -9.51 -20.62
CA CYS A 289 -22.97 -9.58 -19.54
C CYS A 289 -22.74 -10.85 -18.70
N SER A 290 -21.61 -10.92 -18.00
CA SER A 290 -21.11 -12.08 -17.28
C SER A 290 -20.67 -11.70 -15.87
N LEU A 291 -20.76 -12.66 -14.93
CA LEU A 291 -20.34 -12.45 -13.54
C LEU A 291 -18.88 -11.98 -13.42
N PRO A 292 -17.90 -12.50 -14.18
CA PRO A 292 -16.53 -11.99 -14.10
C PRO A 292 -16.39 -10.51 -14.45
N VAL A 293 -17.12 -10.03 -15.47
CA VAL A 293 -17.09 -8.62 -15.89
C VAL A 293 -17.79 -7.75 -14.86
N PHE A 294 -19.00 -8.12 -14.43
CA PHE A 294 -19.72 -7.36 -13.40
C PHE A 294 -18.97 -7.31 -12.08
N SER A 295 -18.28 -8.39 -11.69
CA SER A 295 -17.46 -8.44 -10.47
C SER A 295 -16.22 -7.53 -10.57
N ALA A 296 -15.63 -7.39 -11.76
CA ALA A 296 -14.52 -6.45 -11.97
C ALA A 296 -14.96 -4.99 -11.78
N PHE A 297 -16.09 -4.60 -12.36
CA PHE A 297 -16.67 -3.27 -12.09
C PHE A 297 -17.02 -3.11 -10.61
N TYR A 298 -17.64 -4.12 -10.01
CA TYR A 298 -18.01 -4.11 -8.60
C TYR A 298 -16.79 -3.91 -7.70
N ARG A 299 -15.67 -4.61 -7.94
CA ARG A 299 -14.40 -4.42 -7.21
C ARG A 299 -13.89 -2.99 -7.30
N LEU A 300 -13.78 -2.45 -8.52
CA LEU A 300 -13.24 -1.11 -8.75
C LEU A 300 -14.11 -0.01 -8.14
N VAL A 301 -15.39 -0.28 -7.89
CA VAL A 301 -16.31 0.67 -7.26
C VAL A 301 -16.40 0.49 -5.74
N THR A 302 -16.54 -0.75 -5.27
CA THR A 302 -16.88 -1.02 -3.88
C THR A 302 -15.67 -1.11 -2.96
N LEU A 303 -14.49 -1.51 -3.47
CA LEU A 303 -13.27 -1.47 -2.67
C LEU A 303 -12.93 -0.03 -2.24
N PRO A 304 -12.93 1.00 -3.11
CA PRO A 304 -12.75 2.38 -2.66
C PRO A 304 -13.83 2.86 -1.69
N ARG A 305 -15.10 2.54 -1.95
CA ARG A 305 -16.23 2.99 -1.13
C ARG A 305 -16.23 2.42 0.28
N ALA A 306 -15.69 1.21 0.46
CA ALA A 306 -15.49 0.63 1.78
C ALA A 306 -14.65 1.51 2.71
N PHE A 307 -13.81 2.38 2.14
CA PHE A 307 -12.96 3.33 2.87
C PHE A 307 -13.40 4.79 2.67
N GLY A 308 -14.67 5.01 2.30
CA GLY A 308 -15.23 6.35 2.13
C GLY A 308 -14.73 7.13 0.91
N LEU A 309 -14.08 6.48 -0.05
CA LEU A 309 -13.49 7.13 -1.22
C LEU A 309 -14.43 7.13 -2.44
N SER A 310 -14.32 8.18 -3.26
CA SER A 310 -14.92 8.22 -4.60
C SER A 310 -14.21 7.25 -5.55
N VAL A 311 -14.83 6.93 -6.69
CA VAL A 311 -14.20 6.06 -7.71
C VAL A 311 -12.87 6.65 -8.19
N THR A 312 -12.83 7.94 -8.49
CA THR A 312 -11.61 8.62 -8.94
C THR A 312 -10.51 8.62 -7.89
N ALA A 313 -10.85 8.88 -6.62
CA ALA A 313 -9.88 8.80 -5.51
C ALA A 313 -9.38 7.36 -5.32
N GLY A 314 -10.27 6.37 -5.42
CA GLY A 314 -9.90 4.96 -5.40
C GLY A 314 -8.90 4.57 -6.49
N LEU A 315 -9.15 4.99 -7.74
CA LEU A 315 -8.23 4.77 -8.85
C LEU A 315 -6.88 5.48 -8.63
N GLY A 316 -6.87 6.63 -7.97
CA GLY A 316 -5.64 7.31 -7.53
C GLY A 316 -4.80 6.42 -6.61
N ILE A 317 -5.40 5.84 -5.56
CA ILE A 317 -4.71 4.89 -4.67
C ILE A 317 -4.25 3.65 -5.42
N ILE A 318 -5.10 3.07 -6.28
CA ILE A 318 -4.74 1.90 -7.09
C ILE A 318 -3.49 2.18 -7.93
N ASN A 319 -3.41 3.36 -8.57
CA ASN A 319 -2.25 3.76 -9.36
C ASN A 319 -1.01 3.99 -8.49
N LEU A 320 -1.15 4.57 -7.29
CA LEU A 320 -0.07 4.76 -6.33
C LEU A 320 0.53 3.43 -5.83
N LEU A 321 -0.30 2.39 -5.68
CA LEU A 321 0.15 1.07 -5.24
C LEU A 321 0.88 0.30 -6.35
N GLY A 322 0.55 0.57 -7.61
CA GLY A 322 1.30 0.13 -8.78
C GLY A 322 0.44 -0.27 -9.97
N SER A 323 1.04 -0.27 -11.16
CA SER A 323 0.33 -0.56 -12.42
C SER A 323 -0.26 -1.96 -12.54
N HIS A 324 0.22 -2.93 -11.76
CA HIS A 324 -0.35 -4.29 -11.75
C HIS A 324 -1.70 -4.34 -11.01
N VAL A 325 -1.90 -3.47 -10.01
CA VAL A 325 -3.05 -3.49 -9.11
C VAL A 325 -4.36 -3.30 -9.87
N ILE A 326 -4.41 -2.32 -10.79
CA ILE A 326 -5.59 -2.08 -11.62
C ILE A 326 -5.91 -3.30 -12.48
N GLY A 327 -4.88 -4.00 -12.98
CA GLY A 327 -5.06 -5.19 -13.80
C GLY A 327 -5.65 -6.37 -13.04
N THR A 328 -5.21 -6.56 -11.79
CA THR A 328 -5.75 -7.59 -10.90
C THR A 328 -7.21 -7.33 -10.56
N LEU A 329 -7.56 -6.09 -10.18
CA LEU A 329 -8.93 -5.71 -9.83
C LEU A 329 -9.89 -5.74 -11.03
N ALA A 330 -9.42 -5.30 -12.20
CA ALA A 330 -10.21 -5.23 -13.44
C ALA A 330 -10.35 -6.58 -14.18
N GLY A 331 -9.53 -7.58 -13.82
CA GLY A 331 -9.54 -8.92 -14.39
C GLY A 331 -10.16 -9.96 -13.45
N LYS A 332 -9.65 -11.20 -13.52
CA LYS A 332 -9.94 -12.28 -12.56
C LYS A 332 -8.79 -12.36 -11.55
N PRO A 333 -8.98 -11.89 -10.31
CA PRO A 333 -7.91 -11.84 -9.33
C PRO A 333 -7.41 -13.24 -8.94
N PRO A 334 -6.10 -13.48 -8.89
CA PRO A 334 -5.55 -14.71 -8.32
C PRO A 334 -5.38 -14.59 -6.80
N VAL A 335 -5.37 -15.75 -6.14
CA VAL A 335 -4.77 -15.96 -4.81
C VAL A 335 -3.58 -16.91 -5.02
N ASN A 336 -2.37 -16.48 -4.68
CA ASN A 336 -1.16 -17.23 -5.04
C ASN A 336 -0.99 -18.48 -4.18
N THR A 337 -0.81 -19.65 -4.80
CA THR A 337 -0.72 -20.95 -4.10
C THR A 337 0.64 -21.24 -3.44
N THR A 338 1.69 -20.51 -3.83
CA THR A 338 3.02 -20.62 -3.23
C THR A 338 3.47 -19.28 -2.69
N PRO A 339 3.91 -19.21 -1.41
CA PRO A 339 4.64 -18.08 -0.87
C PRO A 339 6.00 -17.95 -1.57
N SER A 340 6.07 -17.30 -2.74
CA SER A 340 7.33 -16.84 -3.31
C SER A 340 7.20 -15.67 -4.28
N ASP A 341 7.85 -14.57 -3.90
CA ASP A 341 8.48 -13.50 -4.67
C ASP A 341 8.05 -13.31 -6.14
N THR A 342 7.07 -12.45 -6.39
CA THR A 342 7.30 -11.14 -7.05
C THR A 342 6.01 -10.36 -7.34
N ALA A 343 4.84 -11.01 -7.39
CA ALA A 343 3.57 -10.35 -7.70
C ALA A 343 2.56 -10.45 -6.54
N PRO A 344 2.16 -9.32 -5.94
CA PRO A 344 1.09 -9.25 -4.94
C PRO A 344 -0.21 -9.85 -5.45
N ASP A 345 -0.88 -10.65 -4.61
CA ASP A 345 -2.20 -11.19 -4.92
C ASP A 345 -3.34 -10.25 -4.48
N ILE A 346 -4.60 -10.68 -4.65
CA ILE A 346 -5.76 -9.86 -4.28
C ILE A 346 -5.85 -9.55 -2.78
N LEU A 347 -5.42 -10.46 -1.91
CA LEU A 347 -5.45 -10.24 -0.46
C LEU A 347 -4.42 -9.16 -0.08
N ASP A 348 -3.24 -9.22 -0.69
CA ASP A 348 -2.18 -8.22 -0.48
C ASP A 348 -2.61 -6.83 -0.98
N ILE A 349 -3.28 -6.79 -2.13
CA ILE A 349 -3.83 -5.57 -2.70
C ILE A 349 -4.88 -4.96 -1.77
N ILE A 350 -5.81 -5.75 -1.24
CA ILE A 350 -6.85 -5.25 -0.34
C ILE A 350 -6.22 -4.66 0.93
N VAL A 351 -5.25 -5.35 1.54
CA VAL A 351 -4.55 -4.88 2.74
C VAL A 351 -3.75 -3.60 2.46
N ALA A 352 -3.04 -3.55 1.33
CA ALA A 352 -2.27 -2.37 0.95
C ALA A 352 -3.18 -1.16 0.61
N PHE A 353 -4.33 -1.42 -0.03
CA PHE A 353 -5.34 -0.39 -0.29
C PHE A 353 -5.91 0.18 0.99
N ALA A 354 -6.34 -0.68 1.92
CA ALA A 354 -6.86 -0.29 3.23
C ALA A 354 -5.86 0.60 3.97
N ALA A 355 -4.61 0.12 4.07
CA ALA A 355 -3.55 0.87 4.75
C ALA A 355 -3.28 2.24 4.09
N CYS A 356 -3.29 2.31 2.75
CA CYS A 356 -3.10 3.56 2.01
C CYS A 356 -4.25 4.55 2.21
N ALA A 357 -5.50 4.07 2.17
CA ALA A 357 -6.65 4.90 2.46
C ALA A 357 -6.59 5.45 3.90
N ASP A 358 -6.29 4.58 4.87
CA ASP A 358 -6.17 4.94 6.27
C ASP A 358 -5.06 5.98 6.48
N TRP A 359 -3.87 5.78 5.91
CA TRP A 359 -2.75 6.74 6.00
C TRP A 359 -3.08 8.10 5.39
N ILE A 360 -3.66 8.13 4.19
CA ILE A 360 -4.04 9.41 3.55
C ILE A 360 -5.04 10.15 4.44
N SER A 361 -6.05 9.45 4.95
CA SER A 361 -7.07 10.05 5.79
C SER A 361 -6.55 10.52 7.16
N SER A 362 -5.62 9.78 7.77
CA SER A 362 -5.11 10.10 9.12
C SER A 362 -4.13 11.27 9.16
N HIS A 363 -3.65 11.73 8.00
CA HIS A 363 -2.75 12.89 7.89
C HIS A 363 -3.41 14.06 7.15
N ASP A 364 -4.75 14.06 7.04
CA ASP A 364 -5.52 15.12 6.37
C ASP A 364 -5.07 15.38 4.92
N LEU A 365 -4.53 14.36 4.25
CA LEU A 365 -4.09 14.44 2.86
C LEU A 365 -5.26 14.12 1.92
N SER A 366 -5.20 14.66 0.70
CA SER A 366 -6.07 14.23 -0.39
C SER A 366 -5.33 13.29 -1.34
N VAL A 367 -6.04 12.31 -1.91
CA VAL A 367 -5.45 11.41 -2.92
C VAL A 367 -4.92 12.18 -4.12
N ALA A 368 -5.59 13.27 -4.51
CA ALA A 368 -5.14 14.13 -5.60
C ALA A 368 -3.79 14.80 -5.29
N ALA A 369 -3.62 15.33 -4.07
CA ALA A 369 -2.35 15.93 -3.64
C ALA A 369 -1.22 14.89 -3.61
N VAL A 370 -1.47 13.70 -3.04
CA VAL A 370 -0.49 12.60 -3.02
C VAL A 370 -0.11 12.17 -4.43
N THR A 371 -1.10 12.03 -5.33
CA THR A 371 -0.87 11.67 -6.73
C THR A 371 0.00 12.72 -7.43
N PHE A 372 -0.29 14.01 -7.24
CA PHE A 372 0.49 15.11 -7.79
C PHE A 372 1.94 15.08 -7.28
N MET A 373 2.14 14.92 -5.98
CA MET A 373 3.48 14.88 -5.36
C MET A 373 4.33 13.72 -5.90
N VAL A 374 3.75 12.54 -6.12
CA VAL A 374 4.51 11.35 -6.55
C VAL A 374 4.70 11.26 -8.07
N HIS A 375 3.76 11.72 -8.89
CA HIS A 375 3.83 11.51 -10.34
C HIS A 375 4.55 12.63 -11.08
N ALA A 376 5.59 12.25 -11.83
CA ALA A 376 6.24 13.11 -12.81
C ALA A 376 5.24 13.54 -13.91
N PRO A 377 5.46 14.71 -14.56
CA PRO A 377 4.56 15.19 -15.60
C PRO A 377 4.58 14.19 -16.77
N THR A 378 3.39 13.74 -17.18
CA THR A 378 3.21 12.88 -18.35
C THR A 378 2.64 13.70 -19.49
N GLY A 379 3.13 13.47 -20.72
CA GLY A 379 2.68 14.18 -21.92
C GLY A 379 3.46 15.47 -22.25
N THR A 380 2.98 16.17 -23.28
CA THR A 380 3.59 17.42 -23.75
C THR A 380 3.10 18.59 -22.91
N LEU A 381 4.01 19.22 -22.17
CA LEU A 381 3.73 20.46 -21.46
C LEU A 381 3.73 21.63 -22.45
N THR A 382 2.80 22.56 -22.28
CA THR A 382 2.72 23.81 -23.05
C THR A 382 3.02 24.98 -22.13
N GLY A 383 3.81 25.94 -22.62
CA GLY A 383 4.18 27.12 -21.84
C GLY A 383 2.96 27.98 -21.51
N THR A 384 2.86 28.39 -20.24
CA THR A 384 1.81 29.28 -19.74
C THR A 384 2.31 30.74 -19.67
N PRO A 385 1.40 31.73 -19.67
CA PRO A 385 1.79 33.13 -19.49
C PRO A 385 2.56 33.41 -18.20
N ALA A 386 2.29 32.64 -17.13
CA ALA A 386 3.03 32.75 -15.87
C ALA A 386 4.50 32.34 -16.04
N GLN A 387 4.77 31.29 -16.81
CA GLN A 387 6.12 30.81 -17.07
C GLN A 387 6.89 31.73 -18.01
N THR A 388 6.23 32.33 -19.00
CA THR A 388 6.88 33.36 -19.84
C THR A 388 7.20 34.61 -19.03
N THR A 389 6.32 35.01 -18.11
CA THR A 389 6.57 36.15 -17.19
C THR A 389 7.74 35.86 -16.25
N LEU A 390 7.85 34.63 -15.74
CA LEU A 390 9.00 34.19 -14.94
C LEU A 390 10.31 34.33 -15.71
N ILE A 391 10.36 33.83 -16.95
CA ILE A 391 11.56 33.88 -17.79
C ILE A 391 11.95 35.34 -18.08
N ASP A 392 11.00 36.17 -18.50
CA ASP A 392 11.23 37.59 -18.79
C ASP A 392 11.79 38.33 -17.56
N GLY A 393 11.19 38.11 -16.39
CA GLY A 393 11.64 38.69 -15.12
C GLY A 393 13.07 38.28 -14.77
N ILE A 394 13.41 36.99 -14.90
CA ILE A 394 14.77 36.49 -14.65
C ILE A 394 15.76 37.15 -15.61
N VAL A 395 15.48 37.18 -16.92
CA VAL A 395 16.38 37.78 -17.92
C VAL A 395 16.63 39.25 -17.61
N HIS A 396 15.59 39.99 -17.22
CA HIS A 396 15.69 41.39 -16.86
C HIS A 396 16.55 41.63 -15.61
N ASP A 397 16.26 40.92 -14.52
CA ASP A 397 16.93 41.11 -13.23
C ASP A 397 18.40 40.69 -13.28
N LEU A 398 18.70 39.64 -14.06
CA LEU A 398 20.04 39.08 -14.20
C LEU A 398 21.00 40.00 -14.96
N ALA A 399 20.52 40.84 -15.88
CA ALA A 399 21.36 41.76 -16.65
C ALA A 399 22.25 42.66 -15.76
N SER A 400 21.77 42.99 -14.55
CA SER A 400 22.51 43.80 -13.59
C SER A 400 23.55 43.00 -12.78
N THR A 401 23.44 41.68 -12.70
CA THR A 401 24.27 40.80 -11.85
C THR A 401 25.37 40.04 -12.60
N LEU A 402 25.30 39.99 -13.94
CA LEU A 402 26.33 39.33 -14.77
C LEU A 402 27.71 39.99 -14.61
N LEU A 403 28.74 39.18 -14.37
CA LEU A 403 30.12 39.63 -14.21
C LEU A 403 30.86 39.54 -15.53
N THR A 404 30.94 40.66 -16.26
CA THR A 404 31.74 40.74 -17.49
C THR A 404 33.20 41.07 -17.19
N VAL A 405 34.10 40.74 -18.13
CA VAL A 405 35.52 41.13 -18.05
C VAL A 405 35.67 42.65 -17.89
N ASP A 406 34.83 43.44 -18.58
CA ASP A 406 34.84 44.90 -18.44
C ASP A 406 34.48 45.36 -17.02
N ARG A 407 33.52 44.69 -16.38
CA ARG A 407 33.15 44.97 -14.97
C ARG A 407 34.27 44.57 -14.01
N LEU A 408 34.96 43.47 -14.26
CA LEU A 408 36.14 43.06 -13.49
C LEU A 408 37.27 44.10 -13.60
N ILE A 409 37.57 44.56 -14.81
CA ILE A 409 38.60 45.59 -15.04
C ILE A 409 38.18 46.91 -14.39
N ALA A 410 36.91 47.31 -14.54
CA ALA A 410 36.38 48.52 -13.90
C ALA A 410 36.41 48.44 -12.36
N ALA A 411 36.28 47.25 -11.79
CA ALA A 411 36.42 47.00 -10.36
C ALA A 411 37.90 46.98 -9.89
N GLY A 412 38.87 47.07 -10.80
CA GLY A 412 40.30 47.15 -10.50
C GLY A 412 41.10 45.87 -10.77
N ALA A 413 40.55 44.91 -11.51
CA ALA A 413 41.33 43.75 -11.94
C ALA A 413 42.48 44.18 -12.88
N PRO A 414 43.72 43.71 -12.68
CA PRO A 414 44.85 44.13 -13.49
C PRO A 414 44.70 43.67 -14.95
N GLN A 415 45.20 44.48 -15.88
CA GLN A 415 45.22 44.14 -17.31
C GLN A 415 46.50 43.41 -17.74
N SER A 416 47.54 43.45 -16.89
CA SER A 416 48.81 42.77 -17.11
C SER A 416 49.26 42.04 -15.85
N ASP A 417 49.93 40.92 -16.04
CA ASP A 417 50.51 40.13 -14.96
C ASP A 417 51.82 40.75 -14.44
N SER A 418 52.42 40.12 -13.44
CA SER A 418 53.66 40.59 -12.80
C SER A 418 54.87 40.57 -13.74
N ASP A 419 54.79 39.86 -14.87
CA ASP A 419 55.82 39.82 -15.91
C ASP A 419 55.53 40.79 -17.07
N GLY A 420 54.42 41.55 -17.00
CA GLY A 420 53.98 42.51 -18.01
C GLY A 420 53.23 41.89 -19.19
N ALA A 421 52.87 40.61 -19.13
CA ALA A 421 52.04 39.96 -20.14
C ALA A 421 50.57 40.33 -19.95
N ALA A 422 49.81 40.49 -21.05
CA ALA A 422 48.38 40.76 -20.96
C ALA A 422 47.62 39.58 -20.35
N ILE A 423 46.71 39.85 -19.41
CA ILE A 423 45.88 38.82 -18.78
C ILE A 423 44.62 38.62 -19.62
N ASP A 424 44.38 37.37 -20.04
CA ASP A 424 43.10 36.95 -20.60
C ASP A 424 42.21 36.41 -19.48
N TRP A 425 41.40 37.30 -18.89
CA TRP A 425 40.49 36.95 -17.80
C TRP A 425 39.41 35.95 -18.21
N ALA A 426 38.96 35.97 -19.47
CA ALA A 426 37.94 35.03 -19.95
C ALA A 426 38.50 33.60 -19.93
N THR A 427 39.73 33.41 -20.42
CA THR A 427 40.39 32.11 -20.38
C THR A 427 40.78 31.72 -18.95
N ALA A 428 41.29 32.65 -18.14
CA ALA A 428 41.74 32.38 -16.78
C ALA A 428 40.61 31.94 -15.84
N LEU A 429 39.40 32.47 -16.03
CA LEU A 429 38.24 32.21 -15.16
C LEU A 429 37.24 31.21 -15.75
N ALA A 430 37.51 30.61 -16.92
CA ALA A 430 36.58 29.74 -17.63
C ALA A 430 36.08 28.51 -16.83
N SER A 431 36.79 28.13 -15.75
CA SER A 431 36.35 27.05 -14.84
C SER A 431 35.33 27.48 -13.79
N VAL A 432 35.18 28.78 -13.55
CA VAL A 432 34.31 29.36 -12.50
C VAL A 432 33.36 30.44 -13.03
N LEU A 433 33.53 30.90 -14.26
CA LEU A 433 32.73 31.94 -14.89
C LEU A 433 32.44 31.56 -16.36
N ASP A 434 31.17 31.59 -16.76
CA ASP A 434 30.77 31.29 -18.13
C ASP A 434 30.90 32.50 -19.08
N ALA A 435 30.65 32.27 -20.37
CA ALA A 435 30.74 33.32 -21.39
C ALA A 435 29.66 34.42 -21.26
N SER A 436 28.57 34.15 -20.55
CA SER A 436 27.48 35.08 -20.29
C SER A 436 27.76 35.96 -19.06
N GLY A 437 28.76 35.63 -18.25
CA GLY A 437 29.09 36.29 -16.99
C GLY A 437 28.37 35.68 -15.77
N LEU A 438 27.86 34.46 -15.89
CA LEU A 438 27.33 33.66 -14.79
C LEU A 438 28.43 32.90 -14.08
N VAL A 439 28.39 32.89 -12.76
CA VAL A 439 29.30 32.09 -11.94
C VAL A 439 28.85 30.64 -12.00
N ILE A 440 29.78 29.75 -12.33
CA ILE A 440 29.51 28.31 -12.45
C ILE A 440 29.41 27.72 -11.04
N ASP A 441 28.36 26.94 -10.77
CA ASP A 441 28.17 26.27 -9.47
C ASP A 441 29.32 25.28 -9.17
N GLN A 442 29.86 25.35 -7.96
CA GLN A 442 31.01 24.56 -7.51
C GLN A 442 30.83 24.17 -6.03
N ALA A 443 31.12 22.91 -5.70
CA ALA A 443 31.04 22.42 -4.31
C ALA A 443 31.94 23.21 -3.34
N ASP A 444 33.11 23.68 -3.81
CA ASP A 444 33.95 24.66 -3.13
C ASP A 444 34.33 25.76 -4.11
N LEU A 445 33.41 26.70 -4.34
CA LEU A 445 33.64 27.84 -5.23
C LEU A 445 34.87 28.66 -4.80
N SER A 446 35.06 28.87 -3.49
CA SER A 446 36.21 29.63 -2.97
C SER A 446 37.54 28.98 -3.35
N GLY A 447 37.69 27.67 -3.14
CA GLY A 447 38.87 26.92 -3.52
C GLY A 447 39.06 26.79 -5.04
N ALA A 448 37.96 26.68 -5.79
CA ALA A 448 37.99 26.67 -7.26
C ALA A 448 38.50 28.01 -7.83
N ILE A 449 38.05 29.13 -7.25
CA ILE A 449 38.56 30.46 -7.59
C ILE A 449 40.04 30.58 -7.26
N ASP A 450 40.47 30.16 -6.06
CA ASP A 450 41.89 30.21 -5.68
C ASP A 450 42.77 29.40 -6.64
N THR A 451 42.27 28.24 -7.08
CA THR A 451 42.94 27.39 -8.07
C THR A 451 43.03 28.06 -9.45
N ALA A 452 41.96 28.69 -9.91
CA ALA A 452 41.95 29.43 -11.18
C ALA A 452 42.92 30.62 -11.15
N LEU A 453 42.94 31.36 -10.04
CA LEU A 453 43.80 32.53 -9.87
C LEU A 453 45.27 32.17 -9.66
N ALA A 454 45.60 31.00 -9.13
CA ALA A 454 46.99 30.54 -8.96
C ALA A 454 47.75 30.39 -10.30
N ALA A 455 47.02 30.21 -11.41
CA ALA A 455 47.59 30.16 -12.75
C ALA A 455 47.94 31.56 -13.31
N VAL A 456 47.43 32.63 -12.69
CA VAL A 456 47.66 34.02 -13.10
C VAL A 456 48.70 34.66 -12.18
N LYS A 457 49.76 35.23 -12.76
CA LYS A 457 50.86 35.86 -11.99
C LYS A 457 50.47 37.25 -11.47
N ILE A 458 49.53 37.31 -10.54
CA ILE A 458 49.05 38.54 -9.90
C ILE A 458 49.45 38.59 -8.42
N ASP A 459 49.44 39.78 -7.82
CA ASP A 459 49.66 39.92 -6.39
C ASP A 459 48.44 39.45 -5.55
N ALA A 460 48.66 39.30 -4.24
CA ALA A 460 47.63 38.83 -3.33
C ALA A 460 46.43 39.77 -3.21
N ALA A 461 46.62 41.08 -3.40
CA ALA A 461 45.53 42.06 -3.30
C ALA A 461 44.61 41.98 -4.52
N ALA A 462 45.19 41.87 -5.73
CA ALA A 462 44.46 41.66 -6.97
C ALA A 462 43.71 40.32 -6.97
N SER A 463 44.34 39.25 -6.49
CA SER A 463 43.69 37.94 -6.35
C SER A 463 42.47 38.01 -5.42
N GLN A 464 42.63 38.63 -4.25
CA GLN A 464 41.53 38.80 -3.29
C GLN A 464 40.39 39.68 -3.84
N LEU A 465 40.71 40.71 -4.63
CA LEU A 465 39.72 41.56 -5.28
C LEU A 465 38.87 40.75 -6.28
N VAL A 466 39.51 40.02 -7.20
CA VAL A 466 38.80 39.19 -8.20
C VAL A 466 37.95 38.14 -7.51
N LYS A 467 38.48 37.47 -6.49
CA LYS A 467 37.72 36.52 -5.67
C LYS A 467 36.49 37.14 -5.03
N THR A 468 36.63 38.34 -4.46
CA THR A 468 35.50 39.04 -3.83
C THR A 468 34.43 39.42 -4.85
N GLN A 469 34.82 39.86 -6.06
CA GLN A 469 33.88 40.17 -7.13
C GLN A 469 33.11 38.93 -7.60
N LEU A 470 33.79 37.78 -7.78
CA LEU A 470 33.16 36.52 -8.16
C LEU A 470 32.15 36.05 -7.10
N LEU A 471 32.52 36.04 -5.81
CA LEU A 471 31.62 35.65 -4.73
C LEU A 471 30.42 36.62 -4.58
N THR A 472 30.63 37.91 -4.84
CA THR A 472 29.55 38.91 -4.82
C THR A 472 28.59 38.70 -6.00
N ALA A 473 29.13 38.42 -7.19
CA ALA A 473 28.33 38.12 -8.36
C ALA A 473 27.51 36.83 -8.17
N ASP A 474 28.11 35.78 -7.63
CA ASP A 474 27.41 34.53 -7.28
C ASP A 474 26.24 34.78 -6.32
N THR A 475 26.49 35.49 -5.21
CA THR A 475 25.44 35.85 -4.24
C THR A 475 24.30 36.64 -4.89
N ALA A 476 24.63 37.60 -5.76
CA ALA A 476 23.63 38.40 -6.47
C ALA A 476 22.81 37.56 -7.47
N GLN A 477 23.47 36.63 -8.19
CA GLN A 477 22.82 35.72 -9.13
C GLN A 477 21.90 34.72 -8.41
N GLN A 478 22.34 34.14 -7.29
CA GLN A 478 21.50 33.33 -6.42
C GLN A 478 20.30 34.12 -5.87
N GLY A 479 20.48 35.40 -5.55
CA GLY A 479 19.39 36.30 -5.14
C GLY A 479 18.28 36.43 -6.20
N VAL A 480 18.65 36.49 -7.49
CA VAL A 480 17.67 36.50 -8.60
C VAL A 480 16.89 35.18 -8.64
N THR A 481 17.60 34.04 -8.54
CA THR A 481 16.95 32.72 -8.48
C THR A 481 15.97 32.61 -7.32
N ILE A 482 16.38 33.04 -6.13
CA ILE A 482 15.56 33.02 -4.92
C ILE A 482 14.30 33.87 -5.12
N ALA A 483 14.44 35.12 -5.58
CA ALA A 483 13.31 36.02 -5.76
C ALA A 483 12.31 35.47 -6.80
N ALA A 484 12.82 35.00 -7.94
CA ALA A 484 12.03 34.49 -9.04
C ALA A 484 11.23 33.23 -8.65
N LEU A 485 11.88 32.25 -8.05
CA LEU A 485 11.23 31.00 -7.65
C LEU A 485 10.35 31.16 -6.42
N SER A 486 10.69 32.04 -5.47
CA SER A 486 9.80 32.35 -4.34
C SER A 486 8.47 32.90 -4.81
N GLY A 487 8.51 33.85 -5.76
CA GLY A 487 7.29 34.44 -6.34
C GLY A 487 6.50 33.45 -7.20
N TYR A 488 7.16 32.60 -7.98
CA TYR A 488 6.50 31.63 -8.85
C TYR A 488 5.89 30.45 -8.10
N LEU A 489 6.57 29.94 -7.06
CA LEU A 489 6.15 28.75 -6.30
C LEU A 489 5.37 29.07 -5.03
N ASP A 490 5.26 30.35 -4.65
CA ASP A 490 4.79 30.79 -3.33
C ASP A 490 5.59 30.13 -2.20
N ALA A 491 6.92 30.10 -2.38
CA ALA A 491 7.88 29.51 -1.44
C ALA A 491 8.55 30.59 -0.60
N ALA A 492 8.86 30.28 0.67
CA ALA A 492 9.68 31.19 1.48
C ALA A 492 11.12 31.28 0.92
N PRO A 493 11.83 32.42 1.09
CA PRO A 493 13.13 32.68 0.44
C PRO A 493 14.24 31.67 0.73
N ASP A 494 14.11 30.88 1.80
CA ASP A 494 15.12 29.90 2.21
C ASP A 494 15.05 28.58 1.42
N TYR A 495 13.97 28.32 0.68
CA TYR A 495 13.74 27.04 -0.01
C TYR A 495 14.23 26.97 -1.47
N PRO A 496 14.12 28.01 -2.33
CA PRO A 496 14.37 27.90 -3.77
C PRO A 496 15.63 27.14 -4.20
N LEU A 497 16.77 27.42 -3.57
CA LEU A 497 18.02 26.74 -3.91
C LEU A 497 18.00 25.26 -3.51
N LEU A 498 17.41 24.94 -2.35
CA LEU A 498 17.23 23.55 -1.90
C LEU A 498 16.27 22.78 -2.82
N LEU A 499 15.20 23.43 -3.30
CA LEU A 499 14.25 22.83 -4.24
C LEU A 499 14.92 22.52 -5.58
N LEU A 500 15.80 23.40 -6.08
CA LEU A 500 16.61 23.16 -7.27
C LEU A 500 17.54 21.96 -7.07
N GLN A 501 18.26 21.92 -5.95
CA GLN A 501 19.15 20.81 -5.61
C GLN A 501 18.38 19.48 -5.53
N TRP A 502 17.20 19.47 -4.88
CA TRP A 502 16.32 18.30 -4.84
C TRP A 502 15.90 17.87 -6.26
N ALA A 503 15.57 18.82 -7.13
CA ALA A 503 15.21 18.56 -8.52
C ALA A 503 16.41 18.13 -9.41
N GLY A 504 17.63 18.05 -8.87
CA GLY A 504 18.84 17.70 -9.63
C GLY A 504 19.37 18.83 -10.50
N SER A 505 19.10 20.08 -10.11
CA SER A 505 19.59 21.29 -10.75
C SER A 505 20.26 22.19 -9.71
N ASP A 506 20.73 23.35 -10.16
CA ASP A 506 21.40 24.34 -9.35
C ASP A 506 21.09 25.74 -9.92
N SER A 507 21.47 26.79 -9.19
CA SER A 507 21.17 28.18 -9.60
C SER A 507 21.80 28.51 -10.95
N TYR A 508 23.04 28.09 -11.19
CA TYR A 508 23.74 28.35 -12.45
C TYR A 508 23.06 27.66 -13.63
N THR A 509 22.77 26.36 -13.53
CA THR A 509 22.09 25.56 -14.57
C THR A 509 20.71 26.13 -14.86
N PHE A 510 19.97 26.54 -13.83
CA PHE A 510 18.65 27.17 -13.99
C PHE A 510 18.73 28.51 -14.73
N LEU A 511 19.62 29.40 -14.30
CA LEU A 511 19.77 30.74 -14.89
C LEU A 511 20.34 30.69 -16.31
N SER A 512 21.40 29.90 -16.54
CA SER A 512 22.01 29.72 -17.86
C SER A 512 21.01 29.16 -18.85
N THR A 513 20.23 28.14 -18.46
CA THR A 513 19.15 27.61 -19.30
C THR A 513 18.12 28.70 -19.58
N THR A 514 17.68 29.45 -18.57
CA THR A 514 16.68 30.51 -18.71
C THR A 514 17.10 31.59 -19.71
N LEU A 515 18.37 32.01 -19.70
CA LEU A 515 18.91 32.97 -20.67
C LEU A 515 18.82 32.47 -22.12
N THR A 516 18.94 31.16 -22.36
CA THR A 516 18.83 30.60 -23.72
C THR A 516 17.38 30.57 -24.27
N LEU A 517 16.38 30.79 -23.40
CA LEU A 517 14.96 30.71 -23.77
C LEU A 517 14.42 32.02 -24.35
N ASP A 518 15.15 33.12 -24.15
CA ASP A 518 14.85 34.42 -24.75
C ASP A 518 15.76 34.67 -25.95
N ALA A 519 15.22 34.47 -27.15
CA ALA A 519 15.90 34.79 -28.40
C ALA A 519 15.33 36.08 -28.97
N ASP A 520 16.07 37.18 -28.81
CA ASP A 520 15.71 38.51 -29.32
C ASP A 520 14.32 39.02 -28.87
N GLY A 521 13.94 38.76 -27.62
CA GLY A 521 12.65 39.15 -27.03
C GLY A 521 11.52 38.16 -27.29
N VAL A 522 11.81 37.00 -27.89
CA VAL A 522 10.85 35.93 -28.14
C VAL A 522 11.11 34.77 -27.17
N ILE A 523 10.31 34.70 -26.12
CA ILE A 523 10.40 33.67 -25.09
C ILE A 523 9.73 32.38 -25.55
N THR A 524 10.51 31.31 -25.65
CA THR A 524 10.01 29.97 -26.02
C THR A 524 10.46 28.92 -25.00
N PRO A 525 9.65 28.61 -23.97
CA PRO A 525 10.01 27.63 -22.96
C PRO A 525 10.19 26.23 -23.58
N THR A 526 11.32 25.58 -23.32
CA THR A 526 11.55 24.20 -23.76
C THR A 526 10.76 23.20 -22.91
N ALA A 527 10.49 22.02 -23.47
CA ALA A 527 9.78 20.96 -22.74
C ALA A 527 10.51 20.57 -21.44
N ASP A 528 11.84 20.56 -21.43
CA ASP A 528 12.62 20.17 -20.25
C ASP A 528 12.61 21.26 -19.17
N TYR A 529 12.63 22.54 -19.55
CA TYR A 529 12.44 23.64 -18.60
C TYR A 529 11.05 23.58 -17.94
N LEU A 530 10.01 23.30 -18.73
CA LEU A 530 8.65 23.13 -18.19
C LEU A 530 8.55 21.93 -17.24
N LYS A 531 9.25 20.82 -17.51
CA LYS A 531 9.33 19.67 -16.59
C LYS A 531 10.04 20.03 -15.30
N LEU A 532 11.10 20.84 -15.35
CA LEU A 532 11.79 21.34 -14.16
C LEU A 532 10.83 22.18 -13.31
N LEU A 533 10.16 23.18 -13.88
CA LEU A 533 9.20 24.01 -13.14
C LEU A 533 8.05 23.21 -12.53
N TYR A 534 7.53 22.21 -13.25
CA TYR A 534 6.51 21.30 -12.72
C TYR A 534 7.06 20.46 -11.56
N THR A 535 8.31 19.98 -11.66
CA THR A 535 8.98 19.23 -10.61
C THR A 535 9.20 20.09 -9.37
N LEU A 536 9.61 21.34 -9.53
CA LEU A 536 9.74 22.30 -8.43
C LEU A 536 8.39 22.55 -7.73
N GLY A 537 7.30 22.71 -8.48
CA GLY A 537 5.95 22.83 -7.92
C GLY A 537 5.53 21.59 -7.12
N ARG A 538 5.89 20.39 -7.59
CA ARG A 538 5.64 19.14 -6.84
C ARG A 538 6.42 19.07 -5.55
N ILE A 539 7.72 19.37 -5.59
CA ILE A 539 8.56 19.34 -4.39
C ILE A 539 8.09 20.39 -3.39
N GLN A 540 7.73 21.59 -3.85
CA GLN A 540 7.14 22.62 -2.99
C GLN A 540 5.83 22.14 -2.34
N ALA A 541 4.97 21.43 -3.07
CA ALA A 541 3.77 20.84 -2.49
C ALA A 541 4.10 19.80 -1.40
N VAL A 542 5.21 19.05 -1.52
CA VAL A 542 5.69 18.17 -0.45
C VAL A 542 6.11 18.97 0.77
N VAL A 543 6.94 20.01 0.58
CA VAL A 543 7.40 20.88 1.68
C VAL A 543 6.23 21.48 2.44
N VAL A 544 5.21 21.98 1.74
CA VAL A 544 4.02 22.58 2.36
C VAL A 544 3.14 21.52 3.02
N SER A 545 2.85 20.40 2.35
CA SER A 545 1.92 19.38 2.86
C SER A 545 2.42 18.70 4.13
N PHE A 546 3.74 18.62 4.30
CA PHE A 546 4.39 18.02 5.47
C PHE A 546 5.09 19.06 6.36
N ALA A 547 4.86 20.36 6.13
CA ALA A 547 5.47 21.45 6.90
C ALA A 547 6.99 21.28 7.13
N LEU A 548 7.73 20.85 6.10
CA LEU A 548 9.15 20.50 6.23
C LEU A 548 9.99 21.75 6.51
N SER A 549 10.81 21.72 7.57
CA SER A 549 11.73 22.80 7.88
C SER A 549 12.84 22.92 6.83
N THR A 550 13.48 24.08 6.77
CA THR A 550 14.65 24.31 5.90
C THR A 550 15.82 23.40 6.29
N GLY A 551 16.05 23.17 7.58
CA GLY A 551 17.10 22.28 8.07
C GLY A 551 16.89 20.83 7.68
N LEU A 552 15.63 20.34 7.73
CA LEU A 552 15.28 19.01 7.25
C LEU A 552 15.47 18.89 5.74
N VAL A 553 14.96 19.84 4.95
CA VAL A 553 15.11 19.81 3.50
C VAL A 553 16.58 19.85 3.10
N GLN A 554 17.39 20.71 3.75
CA GLN A 554 18.84 20.76 3.55
C GLN A 554 19.51 19.42 3.86
N THR A 555 19.15 18.79 4.97
CA THR A 555 19.70 17.47 5.35
C THR A 555 19.28 16.40 4.35
N TYR A 556 18.01 16.43 3.91
CA TYR A 556 17.46 15.50 2.92
C TYR A 556 18.18 15.59 1.57
N VAL A 557 18.43 16.80 1.07
CA VAL A 557 19.12 16.97 -0.22
C VAL A 557 20.60 16.59 -0.17
N ASN A 558 21.26 16.82 0.96
CA ASN A 558 22.67 16.46 1.15
C ASN A 558 22.87 14.97 1.42
N HIS A 559 21.91 14.34 2.10
CA HIS A 559 22.01 12.96 2.56
C HIS A 559 20.72 12.15 2.30
N PRO A 560 20.29 12.00 1.03
CA PRO A 560 19.03 11.32 0.69
C PRO A 560 18.95 9.87 1.19
N GLY A 561 20.10 9.19 1.30
CA GLY A 561 20.17 7.83 1.82
C GLY A 561 19.71 7.69 3.28
N TRP A 562 19.84 8.74 4.11
CA TRP A 562 19.35 8.71 5.50
C TRP A 562 17.82 8.65 5.59
N PHE A 563 17.14 9.00 4.49
CA PHE A 563 15.69 8.97 4.36
C PHE A 563 15.22 7.82 3.46
N GLY A 564 16.11 6.89 3.12
CA GLY A 564 15.84 5.78 2.20
C GLY A 564 15.47 6.23 0.78
N ALA A 565 15.83 7.46 0.41
CA ALA A 565 15.59 7.99 -0.91
C ALA A 565 16.69 7.56 -1.89
N SER A 566 16.32 7.45 -3.16
CA SER A 566 17.26 7.15 -4.24
C SER A 566 17.47 8.38 -5.11
N VAL A 567 18.69 8.53 -5.62
CA VAL A 567 19.08 9.61 -6.53
C VAL A 567 19.20 9.04 -7.93
N SER A 568 18.59 9.71 -8.91
CA SER A 568 18.68 9.34 -10.32
C SER A 568 18.95 10.60 -11.15
N SER A 569 20.06 10.59 -11.89
CA SER A 569 20.51 11.75 -12.67
C SER A 569 20.55 13.06 -11.87
N GLY A 570 21.03 13.01 -10.61
CA GLY A 570 21.11 14.16 -9.72
C GLY A 570 19.81 14.50 -8.98
N ALA A 571 18.64 14.10 -9.48
CA ALA A 571 17.35 14.36 -8.84
C ALA A 571 17.01 13.29 -7.78
N ILE A 572 16.41 13.72 -6.68
CA ILE A 572 15.96 12.80 -5.61
C ILE A 572 14.51 12.41 -5.86
N ALA A 573 14.25 11.11 -5.99
CA ALA A 573 12.93 10.61 -6.32
C ALA A 573 11.92 10.79 -5.18
N VAL A 574 10.79 11.45 -5.48
CA VAL A 574 9.63 11.51 -4.57
C VAL A 574 8.75 10.28 -4.83
N THR A 575 8.69 9.38 -3.86
CA THR A 575 7.86 8.18 -3.90
C THR A 575 6.80 8.23 -2.81
N LEU A 576 5.80 7.35 -2.88
CA LEU A 576 4.85 7.18 -1.78
C LEU A 576 5.55 6.86 -0.45
N GLY A 577 6.66 6.10 -0.49
CA GLY A 577 7.49 5.82 0.67
C GLY A 577 8.20 7.05 1.24
N THR A 578 8.60 7.99 0.38
CA THR A 578 9.18 9.28 0.78
C THR A 578 8.14 10.11 1.55
N LEU A 579 6.92 10.20 1.02
CA LEU A 579 5.83 10.94 1.66
C LEU A 579 5.42 10.31 3.00
N TYR A 580 5.30 8.98 3.04
CA TYR A 580 5.06 8.26 4.28
C TYR A 580 6.18 8.54 5.30
N GLY A 581 7.45 8.51 4.87
CA GLY A 581 8.59 8.86 5.72
C GLY A 581 8.47 10.26 6.35
N PHE A 582 8.17 11.28 5.56
CA PHE A 582 7.96 12.64 6.09
C PHE A 582 6.77 12.73 7.05
N SER A 583 5.70 11.99 6.80
CA SER A 583 4.59 11.89 7.75
C SER A 583 5.04 11.29 9.09
N ARG A 584 5.85 10.22 9.05
CA ARG A 584 6.42 9.59 10.25
C ARG A 584 7.42 10.50 10.97
N TYR A 585 8.15 11.33 10.24
CA TYR A 585 9.05 12.33 10.82
C TYR A 585 8.27 13.34 11.68
N ASN A 586 7.16 13.86 11.17
CA ASN A 586 6.32 14.78 11.92
C ASN A 586 5.69 14.10 13.15
N ASP A 587 5.15 12.89 12.99
CA ASP A 587 4.62 12.10 14.12
C ASP A 587 5.69 11.85 15.20
N LEU A 588 6.96 11.70 14.80
CA LEU A 588 8.08 11.56 15.72
C LEU A 588 8.35 12.85 16.49
N LEU A 589 8.38 14.00 15.82
CA LEU A 589 8.58 15.30 16.48
C LEU A 589 7.42 15.65 17.42
N ASP A 590 6.18 15.47 16.98
CA ASP A 590 4.98 15.78 17.79
C ASP A 590 4.89 14.92 19.06
N GLY A 591 5.40 13.68 18.99
CA GLY A 591 5.41 12.73 20.09
C GLY A 591 6.76 12.61 20.82
N SER A 592 7.67 13.57 20.65
CA SER A 592 8.99 13.60 21.27
C SER A 592 9.14 14.83 22.18
N THR A 593 10.04 14.74 23.17
CA THR A 593 10.48 15.90 23.97
C THR A 593 11.68 16.63 23.36
N ALA A 594 12.30 16.02 22.33
CA ALA A 594 13.46 16.55 21.64
C ALA A 594 13.05 17.50 20.52
N ASP A 595 13.89 18.49 20.26
CA ASP A 595 13.71 19.38 19.11
C ASP A 595 14.20 18.73 17.81
N GLU A 596 13.85 19.37 16.69
CA GLU A 596 14.22 18.91 15.36
C GLU A 596 15.75 18.78 15.20
N SER A 597 16.51 19.69 15.81
CA SER A 597 17.98 19.70 15.76
C SER A 597 18.55 18.42 16.35
N ALA A 598 18.06 17.98 17.51
CA ALA A 598 18.56 16.79 18.18
C ALA A 598 18.36 15.51 17.34
N LEU A 599 17.24 15.43 16.60
CA LEU A 599 16.97 14.32 15.68
C LEU A 599 17.90 14.34 14.46
N LEU A 600 18.12 15.51 13.86
CA LEU A 600 19.05 15.65 12.74
C LEU A 600 20.50 15.38 13.17
N ASP A 601 20.89 15.82 14.38
CA ASP A 601 22.19 15.54 14.98
C ASP A 601 22.40 14.05 15.24
N TYR A 602 21.35 13.36 15.70
CA TYR A 602 21.38 11.89 15.82
C TYR A 602 21.64 11.21 14.48
N LEU A 603 20.87 11.57 13.44
CA LEU A 603 21.04 11.02 12.09
C LEU A 603 22.46 11.27 11.55
N ALA A 604 22.98 12.48 11.74
CA ALA A 604 24.35 12.82 11.36
C ALA A 604 25.40 12.01 12.13
N GLY A 605 25.22 11.85 13.45
CA GLY A 605 26.13 11.09 14.29
C GLY A 605 26.16 9.60 13.96
N VAL A 606 25.00 8.97 13.74
CA VAL A 606 24.95 7.53 13.42
C VAL A 606 25.43 7.23 12.01
N ASN A 607 25.33 8.18 11.07
CA ASN A 607 25.82 8.02 9.70
C ASN A 607 27.21 8.59 9.44
N ALA A 608 27.90 9.09 10.46
CA ALA A 608 29.27 9.58 10.34
C ALA A 608 30.24 8.48 9.88
N ALA A 609 31.40 8.88 9.33
CA ALA A 609 32.46 7.96 8.91
C ALA A 609 32.94 7.04 10.05
N THR A 610 32.83 7.48 11.30
CA THR A 610 33.04 6.67 12.50
C THR A 610 31.80 6.76 13.38
N PRO A 611 30.82 5.84 13.21
CA PRO A 611 29.58 5.88 13.96
C PRO A 611 29.80 5.43 15.42
N PRO A 612 28.91 5.84 16.35
CA PRO A 612 28.91 5.32 17.71
C PRO A 612 28.64 3.81 17.74
N SER A 613 28.97 3.16 18.86
CA SER A 613 28.58 1.75 19.10
C SER A 613 27.06 1.62 19.21
N ALA A 614 26.53 0.42 18.93
CA ALA A 614 25.08 0.17 18.99
C ALA A 614 24.46 0.53 20.35
N ALA A 615 25.16 0.26 21.46
CA ALA A 615 24.70 0.64 22.80
C ALA A 615 24.61 2.16 23.00
N VAL A 616 25.58 2.92 22.47
CA VAL A 616 25.56 4.39 22.54
C VAL A 616 24.47 4.95 21.63
N ALA A 617 24.32 4.42 20.42
CA ALA A 617 23.26 4.82 19.51
C ALA A 617 21.86 4.55 20.08
N ALA A 618 21.65 3.40 20.72
CA ALA A 618 20.38 3.09 21.39
C ALA A 618 20.08 4.07 22.52
N LYS A 619 21.08 4.42 23.35
CA LYS A 619 20.92 5.42 24.41
C LYS A 619 20.57 6.81 23.88
N LEU A 620 21.20 7.24 22.78
CA LEU A 620 20.89 8.52 22.15
C LEU A 620 19.45 8.54 21.61
N LEU A 621 19.04 7.49 20.89
CA LEU A 621 17.68 7.39 20.36
C LEU A 621 16.64 7.29 21.46
N ALA A 622 16.91 6.53 22.53
CA ALA A 622 16.06 6.40 23.71
C ALA A 622 15.75 7.76 24.35
N ALA A 623 16.75 8.65 24.42
CA ALA A 623 16.56 10.01 24.92
C ALA A 623 15.67 10.86 23.99
N LEU A 624 15.72 10.64 22.66
CA LEU A 624 14.87 11.35 21.71
C LEU A 624 13.40 10.91 21.80
N ILE A 625 13.15 9.62 22.00
CA ILE A 625 11.79 9.07 21.90
C ILE A 625 11.12 8.84 23.25
N ASP A 626 11.79 9.18 24.35
CA ASP A 626 11.36 8.92 25.73
C ASP A 626 11.02 7.44 25.97
N TRP A 627 12.02 6.58 25.74
CA TRP A 627 11.92 5.14 26.01
C TRP A 627 13.19 4.63 26.71
N SER A 628 13.20 3.39 27.19
CA SER A 628 14.39 2.83 27.82
C SER A 628 15.45 2.45 26.79
N ASP A 629 16.72 2.59 27.17
CA ASP A 629 17.88 2.26 26.33
C ASP A 629 17.94 0.76 26.00
N SER A 630 17.56 -0.08 26.96
CA SER A 630 17.43 -1.53 26.80
C SER A 630 16.38 -1.91 25.76
N GLU A 631 15.19 -1.32 25.81
CA GLU A 631 14.11 -1.60 24.86
C GLU A 631 14.45 -1.10 23.45
N VAL A 632 15.04 0.09 23.34
CA VAL A 632 15.53 0.61 22.06
C VAL A 632 16.63 -0.29 21.48
N ALA A 633 17.55 -0.79 22.30
CA ALA A 633 18.58 -1.72 21.84
C ALA A 633 17.99 -3.03 21.31
N ASN A 634 16.97 -3.58 21.99
CA ASN A 634 16.26 -4.78 21.56
C ASN A 634 15.49 -4.55 20.24
N ALA A 635 14.81 -3.41 20.13
CA ALA A 635 14.12 -2.98 18.92
C ALA A 635 15.09 -2.81 17.74
N ALA A 636 16.19 -2.09 17.96
CA ALA A 636 17.21 -1.84 16.94
C ALA A 636 17.99 -3.10 16.56
N ALA A 637 18.02 -4.14 17.41
CA ALA A 637 18.70 -5.40 17.10
C ALA A 637 18.14 -6.13 15.88
N GLN A 638 16.91 -5.81 15.45
CA GLN A 638 16.29 -6.34 14.24
C GLN A 638 16.71 -5.60 12.95
N MET A 639 17.45 -4.49 13.06
CA MET A 639 17.85 -3.65 11.93
C MET A 639 19.11 -4.19 11.26
N GLU A 640 18.93 -5.19 10.40
CA GLU A 640 19.97 -5.70 9.49
C GLU A 640 19.71 -5.19 8.06
N PRO A 641 20.75 -4.75 7.30
CA PRO A 641 22.18 -4.92 7.56
C PRO A 641 22.84 -3.75 8.33
N SER A 642 22.06 -2.84 8.91
CA SER A 642 22.53 -1.59 9.51
C SER A 642 23.34 -1.75 10.82
N GLY A 643 23.65 -2.98 11.20
CA GLY A 643 24.51 -3.30 12.33
C GLY A 643 23.87 -2.98 13.67
N LYS A 644 22.55 -3.22 13.78
CA LYS A 644 21.74 -2.99 15.00
C LYS A 644 21.60 -1.51 15.41
N ILE A 645 21.72 -0.61 14.45
CA ILE A 645 21.57 0.84 14.64
C ILE A 645 20.49 1.30 13.66
N ALA A 646 19.54 2.10 14.14
CA ALA A 646 18.58 2.78 13.29
C ALA A 646 19.28 3.98 12.60
N ARG A 647 19.72 3.76 11.36
CA ARG A 647 20.50 4.73 10.55
C ARG A 647 19.62 5.57 9.64
N THR A 648 18.43 5.06 9.33
CA THR A 648 17.47 5.71 8.45
C THR A 648 16.19 6.07 9.17
N LEU A 649 15.47 7.05 8.63
CA LEU A 649 14.14 7.41 9.14
C LEU A 649 13.16 6.23 9.13
N GLN A 650 13.24 5.32 8.15
CA GLN A 650 12.40 4.11 8.14
C GLN A 650 12.71 3.16 9.30
N GLU A 651 13.98 3.03 9.68
CA GLU A 651 14.39 2.19 10.81
C GLU A 651 13.98 2.82 12.14
N ILE A 652 14.10 4.15 12.27
CA ILE A 652 13.61 4.90 13.45
C ILE A 652 12.10 4.73 13.58
N ASP A 653 11.33 4.85 12.49
CA ASP A 653 9.89 4.57 12.47
C ASP A 653 9.58 3.12 12.91
N GLY A 654 10.41 2.15 12.51
CA GLY A 654 10.32 0.77 13.00
C GLY A 654 10.42 0.67 14.52
N VAL A 655 11.41 1.32 15.14
CA VAL A 655 11.56 1.39 16.60
C VAL A 655 10.36 2.08 17.25
N ARG A 656 9.89 3.21 16.69
CA ARG A 656 8.72 3.94 17.20
C ARG A 656 7.44 3.13 17.16
N ARG A 657 7.21 2.33 16.12
CA ARG A 657 6.05 1.42 16.07
C ARG A 657 6.09 0.38 17.18
N GLN A 658 7.27 -0.17 17.50
CA GLN A 658 7.42 -1.10 18.63
C GLN A 658 7.20 -0.39 19.98
N GLN A 659 7.67 0.85 20.13
CA GLN A 659 7.37 1.67 21.30
C GLN A 659 5.86 1.93 21.43
N ALA A 660 5.19 2.32 20.35
CA ALA A 660 3.74 2.55 20.36
C ALA A 660 2.98 1.27 20.72
N LEU A 661 3.42 0.11 20.21
CA LEU A 661 2.85 -1.18 20.59
C LEU A 661 3.10 -1.50 22.07
N TRP A 662 4.28 -1.16 22.61
CA TRP A 662 4.57 -1.27 24.03
C TRP A 662 3.64 -0.37 24.86
N GLN A 663 3.42 0.89 24.47
CA GLN A 663 2.47 1.79 25.16
C GLN A 663 1.03 1.24 25.15
N GLN A 664 0.64 0.57 24.05
CA GLN A 664 -0.69 -0.02 23.91
C GLN A 664 -0.84 -1.33 24.70
N THR A 665 0.19 -2.17 24.78
CA THR A 665 0.08 -3.55 25.29
C THR A 665 0.80 -3.79 26.62
N GLY A 666 1.81 -3.00 26.95
CA GLY A 666 2.73 -3.20 28.06
C GLY A 666 3.84 -4.24 27.80
N LEU A 667 3.92 -4.79 26.57
CA LEU A 667 4.87 -5.84 26.22
C LEU A 667 6.22 -5.25 25.79
N SER A 668 7.32 -5.75 26.34
CA SER A 668 8.68 -5.36 25.93
C SER A 668 8.93 -5.66 24.45
N ALA A 669 9.87 -4.94 23.84
CA ALA A 669 10.30 -5.14 22.45
C ALA A 669 10.76 -6.58 22.21
N GLU A 670 11.49 -7.17 23.16
CA GLU A 670 11.92 -8.56 23.09
C GLU A 670 10.73 -9.53 23.01
N LEU A 671 9.71 -9.34 23.86
CA LEU A 671 8.50 -10.16 23.82
C LEU A 671 7.70 -9.94 22.56
N GLN A 672 7.61 -8.70 22.06
CA GLN A 672 6.97 -8.41 20.77
C GLN A 672 7.65 -9.15 19.62
N ILE A 673 8.99 -9.17 19.59
CA ILE A 673 9.78 -9.90 18.59
C ILE A 673 9.53 -11.41 18.71
N GLN A 674 9.56 -11.97 19.92
CA GLN A 674 9.28 -13.38 20.14
C GLN A 674 7.86 -13.77 19.71
N LEU A 675 6.87 -12.93 20.01
CA LEU A 675 5.48 -13.11 19.56
C LEU A 675 5.36 -13.09 18.04
N SER A 676 6.08 -12.18 17.37
CA SER A 676 6.09 -12.09 15.91
C SER A 676 6.71 -13.30 15.22
N ALA A 677 7.61 -14.02 15.92
CA ALA A 677 8.24 -15.23 15.42
C ALA A 677 7.37 -16.49 15.60
N LEU A 678 6.23 -16.40 16.31
CA LEU A 678 5.31 -17.52 16.47
C LEU A 678 4.64 -17.85 15.14
N VAL A 679 4.74 -19.11 14.73
CA VAL A 679 4.04 -19.61 13.54
C VAL A 679 2.72 -20.25 13.94
N PRO A 680 1.63 -20.12 13.15
CA PRO A 680 0.34 -20.72 13.47
C PRO A 680 0.35 -22.26 13.55
N THR A 681 1.36 -22.92 12.99
CA THR A 681 1.45 -24.39 12.86
C THR A 681 2.15 -25.09 14.00
N LYS A 682 2.71 -24.37 14.97
CA LYS A 682 3.49 -24.95 16.08
C LYS A 682 3.04 -24.38 17.40
N THR A 683 3.01 -25.21 18.44
CA THR A 683 2.73 -24.78 19.81
C THR A 683 3.98 -24.32 20.57
N ASP A 684 5.17 -24.62 20.03
CA ASP A 684 6.44 -24.24 20.63
C ASP A 684 6.50 -22.72 20.86
N GLY A 685 6.82 -22.32 22.09
CA GLY A 685 6.89 -20.91 22.48
C GLY A 685 5.55 -20.26 22.87
N TYR A 686 4.39 -20.82 22.51
CA TYR A 686 3.08 -20.19 22.83
C TYR A 686 2.80 -20.12 24.33
N ALA A 687 3.15 -21.16 25.10
CA ALA A 687 2.95 -21.15 26.55
C ALA A 687 3.80 -20.06 27.24
N ALA A 688 5.10 -20.01 26.91
CA ALA A 688 6.02 -19.01 27.44
C ALA A 688 5.62 -17.58 27.02
N ALA A 689 5.21 -17.42 25.76
CA ALA A 689 4.69 -16.16 25.25
C ALA A 689 3.40 -15.73 25.97
N GLY A 690 2.46 -16.65 26.17
CA GLY A 690 1.21 -16.40 26.88
C GLY A 690 1.42 -16.02 28.34
N GLU A 691 2.29 -16.73 29.06
CA GLU A 691 2.68 -16.39 30.44
C GLU A 691 3.29 -14.99 30.52
N SER A 692 4.15 -14.64 29.55
CA SER A 692 4.80 -13.33 29.48
C SER A 692 3.81 -12.21 29.18
N VAL A 693 2.82 -12.44 28.30
CA VAL A 693 1.74 -11.49 28.02
C VAL A 693 0.88 -11.26 29.26
N VAL A 694 0.49 -12.32 29.96
CA VAL A 694 -0.29 -12.23 31.21
C VAL A 694 0.49 -11.49 32.30
N ALA A 695 1.79 -11.75 32.42
CA ALA A 695 2.66 -11.03 33.36
C ALA A 695 2.72 -9.52 33.05
N GLY A 696 2.89 -9.14 31.77
CA GLY A 696 2.90 -7.75 31.33
C GLY A 696 1.55 -7.03 31.53
N LEU A 697 0.42 -7.72 31.31
CA LEU A 697 -0.90 -7.16 31.58
C LEU A 697 -1.13 -6.94 33.08
N ASN A 698 -0.70 -7.89 33.91
CA ASN A 698 -0.86 -7.80 35.37
C ASN A 698 -0.01 -6.69 35.99
N SER A 699 1.21 -6.43 35.49
CA SER A 699 2.04 -5.33 35.98
C SER A 699 1.40 -3.97 35.70
N ARG A 700 0.72 -3.83 34.55
CA ARG A 700 -0.02 -2.61 34.17
C ARG A 700 -1.30 -2.43 35.00
N LEU A 701 -2.09 -3.49 35.17
CA LEU A 701 -3.34 -3.44 35.96
C LEU A 701 -3.10 -3.14 37.44
N ASN A 702 -1.97 -3.60 37.99
CA ASN A 702 -1.62 -3.40 39.39
C ASN A 702 -0.85 -2.09 39.66
N GLY A 703 -0.63 -1.24 38.64
CA GLY A 703 0.05 0.05 38.81
C GLY A 703 1.51 -0.05 39.24
N THR A 704 2.14 -1.22 39.10
CA THR A 704 3.57 -1.43 39.42
C THR A 704 4.48 -1.14 38.23
N GLY A 705 3.96 -0.47 37.19
CA GLY A 705 4.72 -0.06 36.01
C GLY A 705 5.59 1.16 36.29
N GLU A 706 6.61 1.01 37.14
CA GLU A 706 7.78 1.89 37.16
C GLU A 706 9.05 1.08 36.88
N ALA A 707 9.77 1.53 35.86
CA ALA A 707 11.20 1.34 35.56
C ALA A 707 11.78 -0.08 35.54
N GLY A 708 11.79 -0.68 34.35
CA GLY A 708 12.73 -1.72 33.94
C GLY A 708 13.38 -1.34 32.62
#